data_AF-A0A078L4P7-F1
#
_entry.id   AF-A0A078L4P7-F1
#
_cell.length_a   1.000
_cell.length_b   1.000
_cell.length_c   1.000
_cell.angle_alpha   90.00
_cell.angle_beta   90.00
_cell.angle_gamma   90.00
#
_symmetry.space_group_name_H-M   'P 1'
#
loop_
_entity.id
_entity.type
_entity.pdbx_description
1 polymer ?
#
loop_
_entity_poly.entity_id
_entity_poly.type
_entity_poly.pdbx_seq_one_letter_code
_entity_poly.pdbx_strand_id
1 'polypeptide(L)'
;MAQNNLFNFIATNFASLKAIFLAQDINLKEDENLQGKSYYRFDLPFQHLTLSTEEQAYRLKGHHISIYQTENGANPALSQYHYTAYFNDKAGNSYQLHVYFNAEDKLTMQPLLSIRDSQSGRFTPISSEDFDEQFISLAVSSMRPTIGLLRKQLSDKVSSLKTSFQQFEANARQLSETLDSNPNLYIKALTKVENALALLIPLVPHSDYESRKSFIGQMRVNVQRLYCDDTKVDEPSKGKEKEKVKLRKVQPQTTKLSQNHHTLFRSSRKADTLFVQELDALILSLSQLPEVADQPAHLKQIFPRVYQLALLLELEAEQPSADCLRKLKKLHSALHSEGENLLLSLLKERKFEQARELSPFFYIFDIKNLNLALQSRNHELLDFLLATNNFMINTQPVIIKGVTYPSAVHYCFNRHSQNTPMQDCLAVLIKHGASLLVKGDNGLPIGHTILTTPEHPLKRALESNKDNLSFYKQLIVELNRYLKETEVEEAQQHELNQSIRYYQHCVERLNALNQVTKSRTEKNFLLDKFSSLRSKYSEGPVHNLINKLENDKEFLEVSNTLTRETLAVIKRLPAFQRKQQIEAINKSYDEFDIYFSNNDQTDQDFEELKNSVLPQARAALETIRKFDEYLDITKELKKPTYTKGAVNKANHLIAKQKQLHKELIETHFQYCLPELPVSLKTLENNLHDISASMQSFSDLLGSLFPEQMEVTENEEDEKSSEQASQVEDEKAVETLKNLIQSLDSFNIFSKQQPKKSDDEPKPGFYKSAPQ
;
A
#
# COMPACT_ATOMS: atom_id res chain seq x y z
N MET A 1 17.63 12.97 -4.99
CA MET A 1 16.35 12.63 -5.64
C MET A 1 16.66 11.61 -6.71
N ALA A 2 15.84 10.57 -6.86
CA ALA A 2 16.05 9.62 -7.94
C ALA A 2 15.66 10.28 -9.26
N GLN A 3 16.42 10.01 -10.31
CA GLN A 3 16.05 10.44 -11.66
C GLN A 3 15.00 9.49 -12.20
N ASN A 4 13.96 10.05 -12.82
CA ASN A 4 12.87 9.28 -13.38
C ASN A 4 13.31 8.59 -14.69
N ASN A 5 13.27 7.27 -14.71
CA ASN A 5 13.68 6.47 -15.87
C ASN A 5 12.79 6.68 -17.10
N LEU A 6 11.48 6.91 -16.93
CA LEU A 6 10.58 7.26 -18.04
C LEU A 6 10.94 8.61 -18.63
N PHE A 7 11.26 9.60 -17.79
CA PHE A 7 11.70 10.91 -18.26
C PHE A 7 12.98 10.79 -19.09
N ASN A 8 14.00 10.09 -18.57
CA ASN A 8 15.27 9.88 -19.27
C ASN A 8 15.09 9.12 -20.59
N PHE A 9 14.17 8.14 -20.61
CA PHE A 9 13.82 7.42 -21.83
C PHE A 9 13.19 8.34 -22.88
N ILE A 10 12.27 9.22 -22.47
CA ILE A 10 11.64 10.19 -23.37
C ILE A 10 12.67 11.16 -23.91
N ALA A 11 13.51 11.74 -23.04
CA ALA A 11 14.55 12.69 -23.44
C ALA A 11 15.48 12.12 -24.51
N THR A 12 15.89 10.86 -24.36
CA THR A 12 16.79 10.19 -25.32
C THR A 12 16.12 9.74 -26.62
N ASN A 13 14.79 9.61 -26.65
CA ASN A 13 14.03 9.09 -27.80
C ASN A 13 12.93 10.04 -28.28
N PHE A 14 13.00 11.33 -27.92
CA PHE A 14 11.90 12.28 -28.05
C PHE A 14 11.34 12.36 -29.48
N ALA A 15 12.20 12.50 -30.49
CA ALA A 15 11.78 12.62 -31.89
C ALA A 15 11.03 11.36 -32.37
N SER A 16 11.53 10.17 -32.02
CA SER A 16 10.90 8.89 -32.39
C SER A 16 9.56 8.71 -31.68
N LEU A 17 9.52 8.98 -30.37
CA LEU A 17 8.29 8.84 -29.59
C LEU A 17 7.23 9.84 -30.04
N LYS A 18 7.62 11.09 -30.31
CA LYS A 18 6.71 12.11 -30.80
C LYS A 18 6.01 11.69 -32.10
N ALA A 19 6.74 11.06 -33.03
CA ALA A 19 6.14 10.54 -34.26
C ALA A 19 5.15 9.38 -34.00
N ILE A 20 5.51 8.45 -33.10
CA ILE A 20 4.65 7.31 -32.73
C ILE A 20 3.36 7.76 -32.06
N PHE A 21 3.45 8.69 -31.10
CA PHE A 21 2.29 9.18 -30.35
C PHE A 21 1.41 10.11 -31.18
N LEU A 22 1.99 10.89 -32.09
CA LEU A 22 1.21 11.72 -33.01
C LEU A 22 0.30 10.87 -33.91
N ALA A 23 0.74 9.66 -34.29
CA ALA A 23 -0.09 8.71 -35.04
C ALA A 23 -1.28 8.13 -34.23
N GLN A 24 -1.35 8.42 -32.92
CA GLN A 24 -2.43 8.03 -32.01
C GLN A 24 -3.20 9.26 -31.50
N ASP A 25 -3.08 10.40 -32.18
CA ASP A 25 -3.65 11.69 -31.77
C ASP A 25 -3.19 12.16 -30.37
N ILE A 26 -2.03 11.69 -29.92
CA ILE A 26 -1.41 12.09 -28.65
C ILE A 26 -0.28 13.08 -28.93
N ASN A 27 -0.39 14.29 -28.38
CA ASN A 27 0.63 15.32 -28.57
C ASN A 27 1.65 15.29 -27.44
N LEU A 28 2.87 14.83 -27.74
CA LEU A 28 4.01 14.84 -26.83
C LEU A 28 4.76 16.18 -26.90
N LYS A 29 4.85 16.87 -25.75
CA LYS A 29 5.54 18.15 -25.58
C LYS A 29 6.50 18.11 -24.41
N GLU A 30 7.55 18.92 -24.49
CA GLU A 30 8.38 19.31 -23.37
C GLU A 30 7.85 20.63 -22.80
N ASP A 31 7.78 20.74 -21.48
CA ASP A 31 7.19 21.87 -20.79
C ASP A 31 7.91 22.08 -19.44
N GLU A 32 7.68 23.21 -18.79
CA GLU A 32 8.31 23.58 -17.52
C GLU A 32 7.25 23.99 -16.49
N ASN A 33 7.42 23.52 -15.26
CA ASN A 33 6.52 23.93 -14.18
C ASN A 33 6.88 25.33 -13.65
N LEU A 34 6.08 25.85 -12.72
CA LEU A 34 6.30 27.18 -12.10
C LEU A 34 7.64 27.32 -11.37
N GLN A 35 8.34 26.22 -11.11
CA GLN A 35 9.65 26.18 -10.44
C GLN A 35 10.80 26.01 -11.47
N GLY A 36 10.53 26.06 -12.77
CA GLY A 36 11.50 25.85 -13.84
C GLY A 36 11.96 24.39 -13.97
N LYS A 37 11.20 23.42 -13.45
CA LYS A 37 11.52 22.00 -13.60
C LYS A 37 10.86 21.46 -14.86
N SER A 38 11.68 20.83 -15.70
CA SER A 38 11.25 20.22 -16.95
C SER A 38 10.39 18.97 -16.71
N TYR A 39 9.38 18.82 -17.56
CA TYR A 39 8.54 17.63 -17.62
C TYR A 39 8.08 17.37 -19.06
N TYR A 40 7.72 16.13 -19.34
CA TYR A 40 7.07 15.78 -20.60
C TYR A 40 5.57 15.66 -20.39
N ARG A 41 4.81 16.26 -21.30
CA ARG A 41 3.35 16.25 -21.30
C ARG A 41 2.81 15.50 -22.51
N PHE A 42 1.91 14.57 -22.27
CA PHE A 42 1.15 13.84 -23.28
C PHE A 42 -0.29 14.35 -23.26
N ASP A 43 -0.64 15.26 -24.18
CA ASP A 43 -2.02 15.68 -24.34
C ASP A 43 -2.82 14.52 -24.94
N LEU A 44 -3.80 14.01 -24.20
CA LEU A 44 -4.57 12.82 -24.57
C LEU A 44 -5.78 13.18 -25.47
N PRO A 45 -6.28 12.25 -26.30
CA PRO A 45 -7.41 12.49 -27.17
C PRO A 45 -8.66 12.88 -26.38
N PHE A 46 -9.35 13.93 -26.82
CA PHE A 46 -10.54 14.42 -26.12
C PHE A 46 -11.65 13.36 -26.09
N GLN A 47 -12.23 13.15 -24.91
CA GLN A 47 -13.36 12.26 -24.70
C GLN A 47 -14.57 13.03 -24.17
N HIS A 48 -15.74 12.77 -24.75
CA HIS A 48 -17.02 13.30 -24.25
C HIS A 48 -17.46 12.52 -23.00
N LEU A 49 -16.81 12.80 -21.87
CA LEU A 49 -17.10 12.13 -20.59
C LEU A 49 -17.72 13.09 -19.58
N THR A 50 -18.75 12.62 -18.86
CA THR A 50 -19.32 13.31 -17.70
C THR A 50 -19.31 12.37 -16.51
N LEU A 51 -18.69 12.79 -15.41
CA LEU A 51 -18.76 12.14 -14.11
C LEU A 51 -19.90 12.77 -13.32
N SER A 52 -20.75 11.98 -12.69
CA SER A 52 -21.93 12.51 -12.00
C SER A 52 -22.32 11.68 -10.79
N THR A 53 -22.71 12.38 -9.72
CA THR A 53 -23.51 11.89 -8.60
C THR A 53 -24.92 12.46 -8.72
N GLU A 54 -25.80 12.16 -7.75
CA GLU A 54 -27.14 12.76 -7.69
C GLU A 54 -27.07 14.30 -7.55
N GLU A 55 -26.07 14.80 -6.82
CA GLU A 55 -25.95 16.23 -6.49
C GLU A 55 -25.05 17.02 -7.45
N GLN A 56 -24.03 16.39 -8.03
CA GLN A 56 -22.99 17.10 -8.77
C GLN A 56 -22.59 16.39 -10.07
N ALA A 57 -22.21 17.16 -11.09
CA ALA A 57 -21.74 16.62 -12.36
C ALA A 57 -20.54 17.41 -12.90
N TYR A 58 -19.52 16.69 -13.34
CA TYR A 58 -18.27 17.21 -13.89
C TYR A 58 -18.11 16.73 -15.33
N ARG A 59 -18.12 17.68 -16.27
CA ARG A 59 -17.89 17.40 -17.69
C ARG A 59 -16.42 17.59 -18.03
N LEU A 60 -15.78 16.55 -18.58
CA LEU A 60 -14.39 16.59 -18.99
C LEU A 60 -14.18 17.61 -20.13
N LYS A 61 -13.15 18.44 -20.00
CA LYS A 61 -12.75 19.47 -20.97
C LYS A 61 -11.44 19.17 -21.66
N GLY A 62 -10.55 18.45 -20.99
CA GLY A 62 -9.26 18.05 -21.51
C GLY A 62 -8.49 17.33 -20.43
N HIS A 63 -7.51 16.53 -20.84
CA HIS A 63 -6.70 15.77 -19.92
C HIS A 63 -5.34 15.44 -20.54
N HIS A 64 -4.37 15.17 -19.68
CA HIS A 64 -3.02 14.84 -20.10
C HIS A 64 -2.30 14.00 -19.04
N ILE A 65 -1.17 13.44 -19.45
CA ILE A 65 -0.23 12.76 -18.56
C ILE A 65 1.04 13.58 -18.49
N SER A 66 1.59 13.73 -17.28
CA SER A 66 2.80 14.50 -17.05
C SER A 66 3.85 13.63 -16.35
N ILE A 67 5.06 13.61 -16.90
CA ILE A 67 6.21 12.83 -16.43
C ILE A 67 7.34 13.80 -16.08
N TYR A 68 7.65 13.94 -14.78
CA TYR A 68 8.66 14.87 -14.28
C TYR A 68 10.06 14.26 -14.28
N GLN A 69 11.07 15.12 -14.39
CA GLN A 69 12.48 14.73 -14.33
C GLN A 69 12.89 14.02 -13.04
N THR A 70 12.33 14.44 -11.91
CA THR A 70 12.70 13.94 -10.57
C THR A 70 11.53 13.28 -9.88
N GLU A 71 11.78 12.15 -9.23
CA GLU A 71 10.83 11.47 -8.35
C GLU A 71 11.38 11.37 -6.91
N ASN A 72 10.46 11.25 -5.96
CA ASN A 72 10.79 11.07 -4.55
C ASN A 72 9.72 10.21 -3.85
N GLY A 73 10.06 8.96 -3.51
CA GLY A 73 9.16 8.06 -2.79
C GLY A 73 8.71 8.57 -1.42
N ALA A 74 9.44 9.49 -0.80
CA ALA A 74 9.03 10.12 0.47
C ALA A 74 8.03 11.27 0.28
N ASN A 75 7.89 11.81 -0.93
CA ASN A 75 6.90 12.85 -1.26
C ASN A 75 5.92 12.29 -2.30
N PRO A 76 4.68 11.93 -1.89
CA PRO A 76 3.69 11.36 -2.79
C PRO A 76 3.39 12.20 -4.04
N ALA A 77 3.50 13.53 -3.97
CA ALA A 77 3.27 14.41 -5.12
C ALA A 77 4.42 14.43 -6.14
N LEU A 78 5.59 13.88 -5.78
CA LEU A 78 6.73 13.69 -6.68
C LEU A 78 6.79 12.22 -7.14
N SER A 79 5.67 11.75 -7.68
CA SER A 79 5.53 10.43 -8.25
C SER A 79 6.24 10.31 -9.61
N GLN A 80 6.34 9.10 -10.16
CA GLN A 80 6.96 8.88 -11.47
C GLN A 80 6.17 9.61 -12.57
N TYR A 81 4.85 9.58 -12.49
CA TYR A 81 3.99 10.32 -13.40
C TYR A 81 2.65 10.63 -12.74
N HIS A 82 1.91 11.57 -13.30
CA HIS A 82 0.55 11.88 -12.86
C HIS A 82 -0.36 12.18 -14.03
N TYR A 83 -1.64 11.91 -13.82
CA TYR A 83 -2.72 12.25 -14.73
C TYR A 83 -3.38 13.54 -14.26
N THR A 84 -3.61 14.47 -15.19
CA THR A 84 -4.32 15.72 -14.93
C THR A 84 -5.54 15.81 -15.83
N ALA A 85 -6.70 16.12 -15.25
CA ALA A 85 -7.92 16.37 -15.99
C ALA A 85 -8.54 17.72 -15.61
N TYR A 86 -9.14 18.37 -16.59
CA TYR A 86 -9.88 19.61 -16.43
C TYR A 86 -11.36 19.34 -16.61
N PHE A 87 -12.19 19.84 -15.69
CA PHE A 87 -13.64 19.69 -15.73
C PHE A 87 -14.33 21.03 -15.65
N ASN A 88 -15.55 21.08 -16.20
CA ASN A 88 -16.51 22.12 -15.86
C ASN A 88 -17.74 21.50 -15.18
N ASP A 89 -18.29 22.18 -14.18
CA ASP A 89 -19.61 21.85 -13.63
C ASP A 89 -20.74 22.45 -14.48
N LYS A 90 -21.99 22.25 -14.03
CA LYS A 90 -23.19 22.84 -14.64
C LYS A 90 -23.24 24.37 -14.52
N ALA A 91 -22.61 24.94 -13.49
CA ALA A 91 -22.54 26.39 -13.26
C ALA A 91 -21.42 27.07 -14.09
N GLY A 92 -20.57 26.29 -14.77
CA GLY A 92 -19.45 26.77 -15.56
C GLY A 92 -18.15 26.96 -14.77
N ASN A 93 -18.11 26.57 -13.50
CA ASN A 93 -16.88 26.59 -12.69
C ASN A 93 -15.88 25.57 -13.24
N SER A 94 -14.60 25.95 -13.25
CA SER A 94 -13.52 25.08 -13.73
C SER A 94 -12.83 24.36 -12.58
N TYR A 95 -12.58 23.08 -12.77
CA TYR A 95 -11.91 22.21 -11.82
C TYR A 95 -10.69 21.56 -12.46
N GLN A 96 -9.69 21.26 -11.64
CA GLN A 96 -8.50 20.52 -12.02
C GLN A 96 -8.32 19.34 -11.07
N LEU A 97 -8.20 18.15 -11.65
CA LEU A 97 -7.91 16.91 -10.95
C LEU A 97 -6.46 16.52 -11.18
N HIS A 98 -5.78 16.06 -10.13
CA HIS A 98 -4.49 15.36 -10.22
C HIS A 98 -4.57 13.98 -9.58
N VAL A 99 -4.04 12.97 -10.27
CA VAL A 99 -3.94 11.59 -9.78
C VAL A 99 -2.52 11.09 -10.00
N TYR A 100 -1.82 10.70 -8.93
CA TYR A 100 -0.37 10.47 -8.93
C TYR A 100 -0.01 8.99 -8.84
N PHE A 101 0.85 8.52 -9.74
CA PHE A 101 1.22 7.11 -9.88
C PHE A 101 2.73 6.89 -9.76
N ASN A 102 3.10 5.81 -9.07
CA ASN A 102 4.48 5.35 -8.97
C ASN A 102 4.88 4.46 -10.16
N ALA A 103 6.09 3.89 -10.07
CA ALA A 103 6.63 3.00 -11.10
C ALA A 103 5.80 1.72 -11.29
N GLU A 104 5.03 1.25 -10.31
CA GLU A 104 4.21 0.04 -10.41
C GLU A 104 2.74 0.31 -10.79
N ASP A 105 2.42 1.54 -11.21
CA ASP A 105 1.05 2.05 -11.45
C ASP A 105 0.17 2.07 -10.21
N LYS A 106 0.78 2.11 -9.03
CA LYS A 106 0.07 2.28 -7.77
C LYS A 106 -0.10 3.76 -7.49
N LEU A 107 -1.26 4.11 -6.95
CA LEU A 107 -1.52 5.44 -6.44
C LEU A 107 -0.55 5.75 -5.30
N THR A 108 0.07 6.91 -5.37
CA THR A 108 0.96 7.42 -4.32
C THR A 108 0.20 8.22 -3.26
N MET A 109 -0.93 8.81 -3.65
CA MET A 109 -1.85 9.52 -2.77
C MET A 109 -3.27 9.51 -3.34
N GLN A 110 -4.23 9.96 -2.53
CA GLN A 110 -5.62 10.12 -2.97
C GLN A 110 -5.73 11.17 -4.08
N PRO A 111 -6.76 11.06 -4.95
CA PRO A 111 -7.04 12.06 -5.98
C PRO A 111 -7.16 13.47 -5.39
N LEU A 112 -6.53 14.45 -6.04
CA LEU A 112 -6.58 15.84 -5.63
C LEU A 112 -7.44 16.64 -6.60
N LEU A 113 -8.69 16.91 -6.23
CA LEU A 113 -9.55 17.82 -6.96
C LEU A 113 -9.35 19.25 -6.45
N SER A 114 -9.26 20.22 -7.35
CA SER A 114 -9.13 21.64 -7.03
C SER A 114 -10.10 22.47 -7.87
N ILE A 115 -10.68 23.52 -7.29
CA ILE A 115 -11.54 24.48 -7.99
C ILE A 115 -10.76 25.73 -8.34
N ARG A 116 -11.04 26.34 -9.50
CA ARG A 116 -10.45 27.61 -9.89
C ARG A 116 -11.12 28.75 -9.13
N ASP A 117 -10.33 29.47 -8.33
CA ASP A 117 -10.76 30.71 -7.69
C ASP A 117 -10.95 31.80 -8.75
N SER A 118 -12.14 32.43 -8.73
CA SER A 118 -12.52 33.49 -9.65
C SER A 118 -11.72 34.79 -9.47
N GLN A 119 -11.17 35.04 -8.27
CA GLN A 119 -10.43 36.26 -7.95
C GLN A 119 -8.92 36.10 -8.22
N SER A 120 -8.31 35.02 -7.72
CA SER A 120 -6.87 34.79 -7.88
C SER A 120 -6.50 34.06 -9.18
N GLY A 121 -7.48 33.41 -9.83
CA GLY A 121 -7.27 32.56 -10.99
C GLY A 121 -6.54 31.25 -10.68
N ARG A 122 -6.17 31.01 -9.41
CA ARG A 122 -5.43 29.83 -8.94
C ARG A 122 -6.39 28.69 -8.61
N PHE A 123 -5.88 27.47 -8.65
CA PHE A 123 -6.61 26.28 -8.23
C PHE A 123 -6.38 26.01 -6.74
N THR A 124 -7.46 25.84 -5.97
CA THR A 124 -7.42 25.50 -4.55
C THR A 124 -8.04 24.12 -4.31
N PRO A 125 -7.39 23.23 -3.54
CA PRO A 125 -7.91 21.90 -3.25
C PRO A 125 -9.29 21.94 -2.57
N ILE A 126 -10.16 21.01 -2.96
CA ILE A 126 -11.48 20.79 -2.36
C ILE A 126 -11.65 19.31 -2.02
N SER A 127 -12.51 19.01 -1.05
CA SER A 127 -12.86 17.61 -0.77
C SER A 127 -13.75 17.06 -1.88
N SER A 128 -13.49 15.82 -2.29
CA SER A 128 -14.21 15.14 -3.36
C SER A 128 -14.32 13.63 -3.14
N GLU A 129 -14.37 13.20 -1.87
CA GLU A 129 -14.29 11.78 -1.47
C GLU A 129 -15.32 10.90 -2.21
N ASP A 130 -16.49 11.44 -2.56
CA ASP A 130 -17.56 10.72 -3.29
C ASP A 130 -17.19 10.38 -4.74
N PHE A 131 -16.21 11.08 -5.32
CA PHE A 131 -15.77 10.89 -6.70
C PHE A 131 -14.40 10.22 -6.83
N ASP A 132 -13.68 9.96 -5.73
CA ASP A 132 -12.29 9.49 -5.78
C ASP A 132 -12.11 8.27 -6.68
N GLU A 133 -12.99 7.28 -6.58
CA GLU A 133 -12.88 6.04 -7.36
C GLU A 133 -13.25 6.24 -8.85
N GLN A 134 -14.17 7.19 -9.13
CA GLN A 134 -14.45 7.61 -10.51
C GLN A 134 -13.25 8.33 -11.12
N PHE A 135 -12.58 9.17 -10.34
CA PHE A 135 -11.36 9.86 -10.75
C PHE A 135 -10.19 8.90 -10.98
N ILE A 136 -10.03 7.90 -10.11
CA ILE A 136 -9.01 6.85 -10.25
C ILE A 136 -9.27 6.03 -11.51
N SER A 137 -10.50 5.52 -11.70
CA SER A 137 -10.86 4.74 -12.89
C SER A 137 -10.66 5.53 -14.19
N LEU A 138 -11.05 6.82 -14.20
CA LEU A 138 -10.80 7.71 -15.33
C LEU A 138 -9.30 7.84 -15.62
N ALA A 139 -8.49 8.11 -14.59
CA ALA A 139 -7.05 8.25 -14.73
C ALA A 139 -6.40 6.96 -15.26
N VAL A 140 -6.73 5.81 -14.66
CA VAL A 140 -6.19 4.50 -15.03
C VAL A 140 -6.56 4.12 -16.46
N SER A 141 -7.84 4.28 -16.84
CA SER A 141 -8.30 3.96 -18.19
C SER A 141 -7.69 4.87 -19.26
N SER A 142 -7.52 6.16 -18.96
CA SER A 142 -6.92 7.14 -19.88
C SER A 142 -5.41 6.95 -20.04
N MET A 143 -4.70 6.62 -18.96
CA MET A 143 -3.23 6.55 -18.98
C MET A 143 -2.69 5.23 -19.52
N ARG A 144 -3.42 4.12 -19.31
CA ARG A 144 -2.93 2.76 -19.56
C ARG A 144 -2.42 2.54 -21.00
N PRO A 145 -3.10 3.01 -22.06
CA PRO A 145 -2.59 2.85 -23.43
C PRO A 145 -1.24 3.55 -23.63
N THR A 146 -1.13 4.80 -23.19
CA THR A 146 0.05 5.65 -23.38
C THR A 146 1.23 5.16 -22.55
N ILE A 147 1.03 4.95 -21.24
CA ILE A 147 2.08 4.46 -20.33
C ILE A 147 2.49 3.03 -20.67
N GLY A 148 1.53 2.17 -21.03
CA GLY A 148 1.81 0.80 -21.46
C GLY A 148 2.70 0.75 -22.70
N LEU A 149 2.39 1.56 -23.73
CA LEU A 149 3.23 1.66 -24.92
C LEU A 149 4.62 2.21 -24.60
N LEU A 150 4.70 3.28 -23.80
CA LEU A 150 5.98 3.89 -23.41
C LEU A 150 6.87 2.88 -22.68
N ARG A 151 6.32 2.12 -21.74
CA ARG A 151 7.05 1.08 -21.02
C ARG A 151 7.46 -0.10 -21.89
N LYS A 152 6.62 -0.50 -22.85
CA LYS A 152 7.00 -1.51 -23.84
C LYS A 152 8.24 -1.07 -24.63
N GLN A 153 8.23 0.16 -25.15
CA GLN A 153 9.37 0.73 -25.89
C GLN A 153 10.63 0.83 -25.00
N LEU A 154 10.48 1.23 -23.74
CA LEU A 154 11.57 1.23 -22.77
C LEU A 154 12.12 -0.18 -22.55
N SER A 155 11.27 -1.17 -22.33
CA SER A 155 11.65 -2.57 -22.08
C SER A 155 12.41 -3.16 -23.28
N ASP A 156 11.93 -2.90 -24.50
CA ASP A 156 12.58 -3.32 -25.74
C ASP A 156 13.97 -2.66 -25.89
N LYS A 157 14.06 -1.36 -25.60
CA LYS A 157 15.33 -0.61 -25.62
C LYS A 157 16.33 -1.12 -24.59
N VAL A 158 15.90 -1.33 -23.35
CA VAL A 158 16.72 -1.88 -22.27
C VAL A 158 17.22 -3.27 -22.64
N SER A 159 16.36 -4.13 -23.20
CA SER A 159 16.74 -5.48 -23.64
C SER A 159 17.83 -5.44 -24.72
N SER A 160 17.66 -4.56 -25.73
CA SER A 160 18.65 -4.35 -26.79
C SER A 160 19.99 -3.83 -26.25
N LEU A 161 19.96 -2.87 -25.31
CA LEU A 161 21.15 -2.34 -24.66
C LEU A 161 21.85 -3.39 -23.79
N LYS A 162 21.12 -4.22 -23.03
CA LYS A 162 21.68 -5.34 -22.25
C LYS A 162 22.39 -6.34 -23.16
N THR A 163 21.77 -6.71 -24.29
CA THR A 163 22.41 -7.61 -25.28
C THR A 163 23.68 -6.99 -25.86
N SER A 164 23.64 -5.71 -26.25
CA SER A 164 24.82 -5.00 -26.78
C SER A 164 25.94 -4.91 -25.75
N PHE A 165 25.60 -4.61 -24.50
CA PHE A 165 26.54 -4.58 -23.37
C PHE A 165 27.24 -5.93 -23.19
N GLN A 166 26.48 -7.04 -23.14
CA GLN A 166 27.05 -8.39 -23.01
C GLN A 166 28.00 -8.74 -24.16
N GLN A 167 27.63 -8.38 -25.40
CA GLN A 167 28.48 -8.60 -26.57
C GLN A 167 29.78 -7.77 -26.50
N PHE A 168 29.70 -6.50 -26.12
CA PHE A 168 30.88 -5.65 -25.98
C PHE A 168 31.78 -6.09 -24.82
N GLU A 169 31.21 -6.55 -23.71
CA GLU A 169 31.97 -7.08 -22.58
C GLU A 169 32.72 -8.36 -22.97
N ALA A 170 32.07 -9.28 -23.70
CA ALA A 170 32.71 -10.50 -24.19
C ALA A 170 33.88 -10.19 -25.13
N ASN A 171 33.70 -9.24 -26.06
CA ASN A 171 34.78 -8.79 -26.95
C ASN A 171 35.94 -8.13 -26.17
N ALA A 172 35.64 -7.27 -25.20
CA ALA A 172 36.65 -6.66 -24.36
C ALA A 172 37.44 -7.71 -23.56
N ARG A 173 36.76 -8.74 -23.03
CA ARG A 173 37.42 -9.87 -22.35
C ARG A 173 38.43 -10.56 -23.28
N GLN A 174 38.03 -10.92 -24.49
CA GLN A 174 38.92 -11.58 -25.45
C GLN A 174 40.14 -10.70 -25.81
N LEU A 175 39.92 -9.40 -26.04
CA LEU A 175 41.01 -8.46 -26.35
C LEU A 175 41.96 -8.24 -25.17
N SER A 176 41.50 -8.40 -23.93
CA SER A 176 42.37 -8.27 -22.74
C SER A 176 43.46 -9.35 -22.67
N GLU A 177 43.24 -10.52 -23.29
CA GLU A 177 44.24 -11.59 -23.37
C GLU A 177 45.40 -11.24 -24.30
N THR A 178 45.15 -10.37 -25.28
CA THR A 178 46.14 -9.88 -26.26
C THR A 178 46.44 -8.39 -26.08
N LEU A 179 46.34 -7.90 -24.84
CA LEU A 179 46.50 -6.49 -24.48
C LEU A 179 47.78 -5.86 -25.04
N ASP A 180 48.91 -6.56 -24.91
CA ASP A 180 50.21 -6.08 -25.37
C ASP A 180 50.28 -5.91 -26.90
N SER A 181 49.57 -6.76 -27.63
CA SER A 181 49.57 -6.76 -29.10
C SER A 181 48.57 -5.78 -29.69
N ASN A 182 47.48 -5.48 -28.98
CA ASN A 182 46.33 -4.73 -29.51
C ASN A 182 45.72 -3.70 -28.52
N PRO A 183 46.52 -2.82 -27.89
CA PRO A 183 46.03 -1.93 -26.83
C PRO A 183 44.94 -0.97 -27.34
N ASN A 184 45.09 -0.43 -28.55
CA ASN A 184 44.10 0.48 -29.16
C ASN A 184 42.75 -0.21 -29.46
N LEU A 185 42.76 -1.49 -29.85
CA LEU A 185 41.51 -2.23 -30.07
C LEU A 185 40.82 -2.51 -28.73
N TYR A 186 41.58 -2.81 -27.68
CA TYR A 186 41.05 -2.99 -26.34
C TYR A 186 40.44 -1.69 -25.78
N ILE A 187 41.12 -0.54 -25.90
CA ILE A 187 40.59 0.77 -25.50
C ILE A 187 39.26 1.06 -26.24
N LYS A 188 39.19 0.81 -27.55
CA LYS A 188 37.95 0.96 -28.32
C LYS A 188 36.85 0.04 -27.82
N ALA A 189 37.16 -1.20 -27.45
CA ALA A 189 36.19 -2.13 -26.89
C ALA A 189 35.68 -1.66 -25.51
N LEU A 190 36.57 -1.22 -24.62
CA LEU A 190 36.19 -0.64 -23.31
C LEU A 190 35.31 0.61 -23.47
N THR A 191 35.62 1.48 -24.44
CA THR A 191 34.81 2.66 -24.75
C THR A 191 33.39 2.26 -25.20
N LYS A 192 33.24 1.20 -25.99
CA LYS A 192 31.92 0.68 -26.37
C LYS A 192 31.15 0.15 -25.16
N VAL A 193 31.82 -0.55 -24.24
CA VAL A 193 31.20 -1.02 -22.97
C VAL A 193 30.75 0.17 -22.12
N GLU A 194 31.63 1.17 -21.93
CA GLU A 194 31.34 2.38 -21.18
C GLU A 194 30.14 3.14 -21.75
N ASN A 195 30.08 3.30 -23.09
CA ASN A 195 28.96 3.94 -23.78
C ASN A 195 27.65 3.15 -23.62
N ALA A 196 27.69 1.82 -23.72
CA ALA A 196 26.51 0.99 -23.51
C ALA A 196 25.98 1.12 -22.07
N LEU A 197 26.88 1.13 -21.07
CA LEU A 197 26.52 1.37 -19.67
C LEU A 197 25.97 2.78 -19.45
N ALA A 198 26.59 3.80 -20.04
CA ALA A 198 26.13 5.19 -19.93
C ALA A 198 24.70 5.39 -20.47
N LEU A 199 24.30 4.62 -21.48
CA LEU A 199 22.92 4.61 -21.99
C LEU A 199 21.96 3.76 -21.13
N LEU A 200 22.45 2.72 -20.46
CA LEU A 200 21.64 1.79 -19.67
C LEU A 200 21.32 2.29 -18.27
N ILE A 201 22.30 2.91 -17.60
CA ILE A 201 22.21 3.49 -16.25
C ILE A 201 20.96 4.39 -16.07
N PRO A 202 20.69 5.39 -16.92
CA PRO A 202 19.55 6.28 -16.71
C PRO A 202 18.19 5.60 -16.94
N LEU A 203 18.17 4.40 -17.52
CA LEU A 203 16.97 3.65 -17.88
C LEU A 203 16.63 2.51 -16.90
N VAL A 204 17.61 2.04 -16.12
CA VAL A 204 17.45 0.92 -15.19
C VAL A 204 17.97 1.30 -13.81
N PRO A 205 17.14 1.26 -12.76
CA PRO A 205 17.54 1.60 -11.39
C PRO A 205 18.34 0.46 -10.76
N HIS A 206 19.58 0.23 -11.20
CA HIS A 206 20.47 -0.78 -10.63
C HIS A 206 21.85 -0.17 -10.35
N SER A 207 22.25 -0.17 -9.08
CA SER A 207 23.52 0.44 -8.62
C SER A 207 24.75 -0.16 -9.27
N ASP A 208 24.73 -1.46 -9.58
CA ASP A 208 25.88 -2.16 -10.15
C ASP A 208 26.33 -1.65 -11.53
N TYR A 209 25.43 -1.08 -12.34
CA TYR A 209 25.85 -0.55 -13.64
C TYR A 209 26.78 0.66 -13.49
N GLU A 210 26.60 1.48 -12.45
CA GLU A 210 27.50 2.58 -12.13
C GLU A 210 28.86 2.07 -11.64
N SER A 211 28.87 1.09 -10.73
CA SER A 211 30.10 0.45 -10.26
C SER A 211 30.90 -0.15 -11.40
N ARG A 212 30.22 -0.86 -12.32
CA ARG A 212 30.83 -1.41 -13.54
C ARG A 212 31.36 -0.33 -14.47
N LYS A 213 30.61 0.74 -14.69
CA LYS A 213 31.04 1.84 -15.55
C LYS A 213 32.31 2.48 -15.00
N SER A 214 32.35 2.73 -13.69
CA SER A 214 33.53 3.24 -12.99
C SER A 214 34.74 2.33 -13.18
N PHE A 215 34.57 1.02 -12.93
CA PHE A 215 35.62 0.02 -13.15
C PHE A 215 36.13 0.01 -14.59
N ILE A 216 35.23 0.01 -15.58
CA ILE A 216 35.60 0.00 -17.01
C ILE A 216 36.30 1.30 -17.43
N GLY A 217 35.84 2.45 -16.92
CA GLY A 217 36.47 3.75 -17.14
C GLY A 217 37.90 3.78 -16.60
N GLN A 218 38.11 3.29 -15.38
CA GLN A 218 39.43 3.17 -14.75
C GLN A 218 40.36 2.26 -15.55
N MET A 219 39.87 1.08 -15.97
CA MET A 219 40.62 0.18 -16.85
C MET A 219 41.04 0.88 -18.15
N ARG A 220 40.14 1.65 -18.77
CA ARG A 220 40.43 2.39 -20.01
C ARG A 220 41.54 3.42 -19.79
N VAL A 221 41.44 4.24 -18.74
CA VAL A 221 42.42 5.27 -18.40
C VAL A 221 43.80 4.66 -18.14
N ASN A 222 43.86 3.56 -17.38
CA ASN A 222 45.12 2.89 -17.05
C ASN A 222 45.79 2.27 -18.28
N VAL A 223 45.04 1.63 -19.18
CA VAL A 223 45.60 1.12 -20.45
C VAL A 223 46.08 2.27 -21.33
N GLN A 224 45.34 3.37 -21.41
CA GLN A 224 45.74 4.53 -22.21
C GLN A 224 47.05 5.15 -21.67
N ARG A 225 47.18 5.27 -20.35
CA ARG A 225 48.40 5.78 -19.68
C ARG A 225 49.62 4.87 -19.91
N LEU A 226 49.41 3.55 -20.02
CA LEU A 226 50.49 2.58 -20.27
C LEU A 226 51.01 2.55 -21.71
N TYR A 227 50.13 2.74 -22.71
CA TYR A 227 50.48 2.50 -24.11
C TYR A 227 50.37 3.72 -25.03
N CYS A 228 49.84 4.87 -24.56
CA CYS A 228 49.54 6.02 -25.44
C CYS A 228 50.16 7.36 -25.02
N ASP A 229 50.79 7.48 -23.85
CA ASP A 229 51.31 8.76 -23.33
C ASP A 229 52.71 9.18 -23.82
N ASP A 230 53.17 8.65 -24.97
CA ASP A 230 54.47 9.00 -25.57
C ASP A 230 54.40 10.05 -26.70
N THR A 231 53.32 10.83 -26.80
CA THR A 231 53.34 12.05 -27.64
C THR A 231 53.84 13.25 -26.85
N LYS A 232 55.15 13.29 -26.61
CA LYS A 232 55.86 14.56 -26.48
C LYS A 232 55.71 15.31 -27.79
N VAL A 233 54.77 16.25 -27.81
CA VAL A 233 54.77 17.33 -28.80
C VAL A 233 56.01 18.17 -28.52
N ASP A 234 57.03 18.00 -29.35
CA ASP A 234 58.07 19.01 -29.53
C ASP A 234 57.40 20.28 -30.05
N GLU A 235 57.02 21.17 -29.14
CA GLU A 235 56.69 22.55 -29.51
C GLU A 235 57.98 23.28 -29.92
N PRO A 236 57.99 23.94 -31.08
CA PRO A 236 59.17 24.63 -31.57
C PRO A 236 59.45 25.86 -30.70
N SER A 237 60.66 25.89 -30.17
CA SER A 237 61.32 27.08 -29.62
C SER A 237 60.97 28.36 -30.40
N LYS A 238 60.28 29.30 -29.74
CA LYS A 238 60.39 30.76 -29.98
C LYS A 238 59.64 31.55 -28.89
N GLY A 239 60.34 32.52 -28.30
CA GLY A 239 59.71 33.70 -27.70
C GLY A 239 59.93 33.89 -26.21
N LYS A 240 61.07 34.47 -25.84
CA LYS A 240 61.23 35.23 -24.60
C LYS A 240 60.27 36.43 -24.64
N GLU A 241 59.47 36.63 -23.59
CA GLU A 241 59.48 37.90 -22.86
C GLU A 241 58.78 37.80 -21.50
N LYS A 242 59.35 38.51 -20.54
CA LYS A 242 59.01 38.51 -19.12
C LYS A 242 57.88 39.50 -18.89
N GLU A 243 56.87 39.12 -18.12
CA GLU A 243 56.17 40.13 -17.31
C GLU A 243 55.74 39.56 -15.95
N LYS A 244 56.25 40.22 -14.91
CA LYS A 244 55.96 39.95 -13.49
C LYS A 244 54.67 40.66 -13.13
N VAL A 245 53.67 39.94 -12.63
CA VAL A 245 52.61 40.56 -11.81
C VAL A 245 52.43 39.79 -10.51
N LYS A 246 52.67 40.50 -9.41
CA LYS A 246 52.48 40.09 -8.02
C LYS A 246 50.99 39.97 -7.71
N LEU A 247 50.56 38.84 -7.16
CA LEU A 247 49.28 38.75 -6.45
C LEU A 247 49.47 38.33 -4.99
N ARG A 248 49.26 39.36 -4.17
CA ARG A 248 48.81 39.43 -2.77
C ARG A 248 48.42 38.11 -2.09
N LYS A 249 49.15 37.81 -1.01
CA LYS A 249 48.73 36.88 0.06
C LYS A 249 47.50 37.43 0.78
N VAL A 250 46.44 36.64 0.86
CA VAL A 250 45.40 36.76 1.89
C VAL A 250 45.40 35.45 2.67
N GLN A 251 45.76 35.54 3.95
CA GLN A 251 45.53 34.49 4.94
C GLN A 251 44.03 34.42 5.25
N PRO A 252 43.48 33.22 5.43
CA PRO A 252 42.50 32.99 6.48
C PRO A 252 43.16 32.23 7.63
N GLN A 253 42.87 32.75 8.82
CA GLN A 253 43.36 32.26 10.09
C GLN A 253 42.86 30.85 10.40
N THR A 254 43.75 30.16 11.07
CA THR A 254 43.65 28.84 11.68
C THR A 254 42.58 28.78 12.77
N THR A 255 41.64 27.85 12.65
CA THR A 255 41.09 27.12 13.80
C THR A 255 41.79 25.78 13.90
N LYS A 256 42.64 25.66 14.92
CA LYS A 256 43.29 24.42 15.32
C LYS A 256 42.25 23.52 15.98
N LEU A 257 42.09 22.30 15.48
CA LEU A 257 41.68 21.14 16.29
C LEU A 257 42.29 19.87 15.68
N SER A 258 43.09 19.21 16.52
CA SER A 258 43.67 17.87 16.40
C SER A 258 44.72 17.63 15.31
N GLN A 259 45.96 17.84 15.70
CA GLN A 259 47.12 17.14 15.16
C GLN A 259 47.00 15.65 15.50
N ASN A 260 46.92 14.80 14.48
CA ASN A 260 47.58 13.48 14.43
C ASN A 260 47.29 12.81 13.09
N HIS A 261 48.07 13.14 12.07
CA HIS A 261 48.42 12.22 10.97
C HIS A 261 49.67 12.77 10.26
N HIS A 262 50.80 12.76 10.97
CA HIS A 262 52.09 12.75 10.27
C HIS A 262 52.39 11.32 9.81
N THR A 263 52.89 11.24 8.57
CA THR A 263 53.61 10.12 7.93
C THR A 263 52.81 8.89 7.50
N LEU A 264 52.22 8.94 6.30
CA LEU A 264 51.98 7.75 5.46
C LEU A 264 52.36 8.02 3.99
N PHE A 265 53.50 8.67 3.73
CA PHE A 265 54.25 8.40 2.50
C PHE A 265 55.15 7.21 2.77
N ARG A 266 54.52 6.03 2.83
CA ARG A 266 55.19 4.73 2.81
C ARG A 266 55.74 4.55 1.40
N SER A 267 57.01 4.19 1.30
CA SER A 267 57.70 3.71 0.09
C SER A 267 56.75 2.99 -0.89
N SER A 268 56.59 3.55 -2.11
CA SER A 268 55.65 3.09 -3.15
C SER A 268 55.81 1.61 -3.51
N ARG A 269 57.05 1.10 -3.52
CA ARG A 269 57.33 -0.33 -3.79
C ARG A 269 56.63 -1.32 -2.86
N LYS A 270 56.28 -0.93 -1.62
CA LYS A 270 55.52 -1.79 -0.68
C LYS A 270 54.01 -1.76 -0.95
N ALA A 271 53.49 -0.70 -1.55
CA ALA A 271 52.08 -0.58 -1.91
C ALA A 271 51.78 -1.49 -3.13
N ASP A 272 52.63 -1.46 -4.15
CA ASP A 272 52.56 -2.35 -5.32
C ASP A 272 52.60 -3.84 -4.93
N THR A 273 53.48 -4.22 -3.99
CA THR A 273 53.54 -5.62 -3.53
C THR A 273 52.30 -6.01 -2.74
N LEU A 274 51.72 -5.11 -1.95
CA LEU A 274 50.48 -5.36 -1.21
C LEU A 274 49.28 -5.45 -2.16
N PHE A 275 49.21 -4.60 -3.19
CA PHE A 275 48.19 -4.65 -4.23
C PHE A 275 48.23 -5.98 -4.99
N VAL A 276 49.40 -6.39 -5.47
CA VAL A 276 49.57 -7.66 -6.20
C VAL A 276 49.28 -8.86 -5.30
N GLN A 277 49.75 -8.84 -4.04
CA GLN A 277 49.45 -9.90 -3.06
C GLN A 277 47.97 -10.02 -2.78
N GLU A 278 47.26 -8.90 -2.68
CA GLU A 278 45.83 -8.91 -2.47
C GLU A 278 45.05 -9.37 -3.70
N LEU A 279 45.46 -8.94 -4.89
CA LEU A 279 44.90 -9.41 -6.15
C LEU A 279 45.05 -10.93 -6.29
N ASP A 280 46.25 -11.44 -6.03
CA ASP A 280 46.53 -12.88 -6.07
C ASP A 280 45.75 -13.63 -4.97
N ALA A 281 45.60 -13.04 -3.77
CA ALA A 281 44.79 -13.61 -2.69
C ALA A 281 43.30 -13.69 -3.06
N LEU A 282 42.74 -12.68 -3.73
CA LEU A 282 41.35 -12.70 -4.21
C LEU A 282 41.16 -13.70 -5.35
N ILE A 283 42.14 -13.83 -6.25
CA ILE A 283 42.13 -14.87 -7.30
C ILE A 283 42.10 -16.26 -6.67
N LEU A 284 42.97 -16.50 -5.68
CA LEU A 284 42.99 -17.74 -4.91
C LEU A 284 41.64 -17.99 -4.22
N SER A 285 41.11 -16.96 -3.54
CA SER A 285 39.85 -17.03 -2.81
C SER A 285 38.66 -17.36 -3.72
N LEU A 286 38.63 -16.82 -4.95
CA LEU A 286 37.61 -17.15 -5.94
C LEU A 286 37.81 -18.56 -6.56
N SER A 287 39.05 -19.02 -6.68
CA SER A 287 39.35 -20.37 -7.18
C SER A 287 39.08 -21.47 -6.15
N GLN A 288 39.07 -21.13 -4.86
CA GLN A 288 38.84 -22.02 -3.72
C GLN A 288 37.52 -21.67 -3.03
N LEU A 289 36.44 -21.59 -3.82
CA LEU A 289 35.13 -21.33 -3.25
C LEU A 289 34.74 -22.44 -2.26
N PRO A 290 34.17 -22.08 -1.10
CA PRO A 290 33.71 -23.04 -0.10
C PRO A 290 32.55 -23.89 -0.64
N GLU A 291 32.02 -24.80 0.17
CA GLU A 291 30.82 -25.56 -0.20
C GLU A 291 29.67 -24.62 -0.61
N VAL A 292 28.82 -25.09 -1.53
CA VAL A 292 27.75 -24.31 -2.19
C VAL A 292 26.88 -23.52 -1.20
N ALA A 293 26.72 -24.00 0.04
CA ALA A 293 25.96 -23.32 1.09
C ALA A 293 26.58 -21.97 1.53
N ASP A 294 27.91 -21.85 1.55
CA ASP A 294 28.64 -20.66 2.04
C ASP A 294 29.13 -19.76 0.89
N GLN A 295 29.06 -20.23 -0.36
CA GLN A 295 29.49 -19.47 -1.54
C GLN A 295 28.81 -18.09 -1.68
N PRO A 296 27.51 -17.90 -1.39
CA PRO A 296 26.86 -16.59 -1.52
C PRO A 296 27.45 -15.53 -0.59
N ALA A 297 27.66 -15.89 0.68
CA ALA A 297 28.26 -15.03 1.67
C ALA A 297 29.70 -14.67 1.31
N HIS A 298 30.44 -15.63 0.74
CA HIS A 298 31.82 -15.43 0.30
C HIS A 298 31.93 -14.49 -0.90
N LEU A 299 31.08 -14.67 -1.92
CA LEU A 299 31.02 -13.77 -3.08
C LEU A 299 30.59 -12.36 -2.68
N LYS A 300 29.66 -12.22 -1.73
CA LYS A 300 29.26 -10.93 -1.17
C LYS A 300 30.42 -10.16 -0.52
N GLN A 301 31.43 -10.87 0.01
CA GLN A 301 32.64 -10.25 0.57
C GLN A 301 33.68 -9.90 -0.50
N ILE A 302 33.90 -10.81 -1.47
CA ILE A 302 34.86 -10.59 -2.56
C ILE A 302 34.43 -9.42 -3.45
N PHE A 303 33.14 -9.30 -3.74
CA PHE A 303 32.59 -8.34 -4.68
C PHE A 303 33.03 -6.89 -4.42
N PRO A 304 32.76 -6.27 -3.25
CA PRO A 304 33.18 -4.89 -2.99
C PRO A 304 34.70 -4.72 -3.02
N ARG A 305 35.47 -5.76 -2.67
CA ARG A 305 36.94 -5.69 -2.64
C ARG A 305 37.55 -5.59 -4.03
N VAL A 306 37.00 -6.27 -5.03
CA VAL A 306 37.44 -6.16 -6.44
C VAL A 306 37.23 -4.74 -6.98
N TYR A 307 36.10 -4.10 -6.69
CA TYR A 307 35.85 -2.71 -7.08
C TYR A 307 36.73 -1.72 -6.30
N GLN A 308 37.04 -2.01 -5.04
CA GLN A 308 37.99 -1.22 -4.26
C GLN A 308 39.41 -1.29 -4.84
N LEU A 309 39.87 -2.45 -5.31
CA LEU A 309 41.16 -2.57 -5.97
C LEU A 309 41.24 -1.72 -7.25
N ALA A 310 40.17 -1.67 -8.04
CA ALA A 310 40.12 -0.81 -9.22
C ALA A 310 40.23 0.69 -8.86
N LEU A 311 39.60 1.11 -7.76
CA LEU A 311 39.73 2.47 -7.21
C LEU A 311 41.14 2.76 -6.68
N LEU A 312 41.81 1.78 -6.06
CA LEU A 312 43.17 1.98 -5.54
C LEU A 312 44.18 2.23 -6.67
N LEU A 313 43.98 1.63 -7.85
CA LEU A 313 44.76 1.92 -9.05
C LEU A 313 44.67 3.38 -9.53
N GLU A 314 43.67 4.14 -9.08
CA GLU A 314 43.50 5.57 -9.39
C GLU A 314 44.33 6.47 -8.47
N LEU A 315 44.53 6.04 -7.21
CA LEU A 315 45.14 6.84 -6.15
C LEU A 315 46.67 6.67 -6.05
N GLU A 316 47.18 5.51 -6.48
CA GLU A 316 48.60 5.22 -6.43
C GLU A 316 49.31 5.76 -7.69
N ALA A 317 50.31 6.62 -7.50
CA ALA A 317 50.93 7.41 -8.57
C ALA A 317 51.73 6.60 -9.61
N GLU A 318 52.00 5.31 -9.35
CA GLU A 318 52.74 4.41 -10.23
C GLU A 318 51.81 3.74 -11.27
N GLN A 319 52.30 3.59 -12.50
CA GLN A 319 51.50 2.97 -13.57
C GLN A 319 51.37 1.45 -13.31
N PRO A 320 50.16 0.88 -13.25
CA PRO A 320 50.00 -0.56 -13.02
C PRO A 320 50.56 -1.37 -14.20
N SER A 321 51.19 -2.51 -13.94
CA SER A 321 51.69 -3.36 -15.03
C SER A 321 50.54 -3.93 -15.90
N ALA A 322 50.83 -4.20 -17.18
CA ALA A 322 49.89 -4.83 -18.10
C ALA A 322 49.36 -6.19 -17.60
N ASP A 323 50.20 -6.96 -16.90
CA ASP A 323 49.80 -8.23 -16.27
C ASP A 323 48.80 -8.01 -15.12
N CYS A 324 49.00 -6.98 -14.30
CA CYS A 324 48.07 -6.61 -13.23
C CYS A 324 46.68 -6.24 -13.78
N LEU A 325 46.64 -5.43 -14.85
CA LEU A 325 45.38 -5.06 -15.50
C LEU A 325 44.68 -6.27 -16.12
N ARG A 326 45.43 -7.18 -16.76
CA ARG A 326 44.90 -8.44 -17.30
C ARG A 326 44.32 -9.32 -16.21
N LYS A 327 45.06 -9.52 -15.11
CA LYS A 327 44.62 -10.29 -13.94
C LYS A 327 43.37 -9.70 -13.29
N LEU A 328 43.33 -8.38 -13.10
CA LEU A 328 42.17 -7.69 -12.53
C LEU A 328 40.94 -7.82 -13.44
N LYS A 329 41.08 -7.67 -14.77
CA LYS A 329 39.96 -7.88 -15.69
C LYS A 329 39.50 -9.34 -15.69
N LYS A 330 40.42 -10.30 -15.63
CA LYS A 330 40.10 -11.73 -15.54
C LYS A 330 39.36 -12.06 -14.25
N LEU A 331 39.81 -11.52 -13.11
CA LEU A 331 39.15 -11.67 -11.81
C LEU A 331 37.73 -11.08 -11.84
N HIS A 332 37.57 -9.86 -12.35
CA HIS A 332 36.26 -9.21 -12.51
C HIS A 332 35.29 -10.06 -13.36
N SER A 333 35.75 -10.58 -14.50
CA SER A 333 34.93 -11.45 -15.35
C SER A 333 34.63 -12.81 -14.73
N ALA A 334 35.59 -13.41 -14.01
CA ALA A 334 35.37 -14.68 -13.31
C ALA A 334 34.36 -14.52 -12.17
N LEU A 335 34.49 -13.46 -11.35
CA LEU A 335 33.57 -13.14 -10.28
C LEU A 335 32.13 -13.01 -10.78
N HIS A 336 31.94 -12.30 -11.90
CA HIS A 336 30.61 -12.17 -12.50
C HIS A 336 30.08 -13.49 -13.06
N SER A 337 30.88 -14.25 -13.80
CA SER A 337 30.44 -15.54 -14.30
C SER A 337 30.03 -16.50 -13.19
N GLU A 338 30.80 -16.53 -12.10
CA GLU A 338 30.54 -17.42 -10.97
C GLU A 338 29.31 -16.99 -10.17
N GLY A 339 29.18 -15.70 -9.88
CA GLY A 339 27.99 -15.15 -9.22
C GLY A 339 26.71 -15.35 -10.02
N GLU A 340 26.75 -15.18 -11.34
CA GLU A 340 25.62 -15.46 -12.23
C GLU A 340 25.24 -16.95 -12.23
N ASN A 341 26.23 -17.83 -12.36
CA ASN A 341 26.00 -19.28 -12.36
C ASN A 341 25.45 -19.78 -11.03
N LEU A 342 26.00 -19.29 -9.91
CA LEU A 342 25.53 -19.62 -8.56
C LEU A 342 24.12 -19.09 -8.31
N LEU A 343 23.82 -17.86 -8.73
CA LEU A 343 22.46 -17.34 -8.61
C LEU A 343 21.47 -18.21 -9.39
N LEU A 344 21.79 -18.59 -10.62
CA LEU A 344 20.94 -19.48 -11.42
C LEU A 344 20.81 -20.90 -10.84
N SER A 345 21.85 -21.44 -10.19
CA SER A 345 21.77 -22.75 -9.53
C SER A 345 20.90 -22.69 -8.27
N LEU A 346 21.08 -21.67 -7.42
CA LEU A 346 20.27 -21.47 -6.22
C LEU A 346 18.78 -21.29 -6.53
N LEU A 347 18.45 -20.58 -7.61
CA LEU A 347 17.06 -20.43 -8.07
C LEU A 347 16.46 -21.75 -8.55
N LYS A 348 17.25 -22.61 -9.21
CA LYS A 348 16.80 -23.95 -9.61
C LYS A 348 16.61 -24.87 -8.40
N GLU A 349 17.48 -24.76 -7.40
CA GLU A 349 17.42 -25.50 -6.14
C GLU A 349 16.41 -24.94 -5.13
N ARG A 350 15.71 -23.85 -5.46
CA ARG A 350 14.73 -23.15 -4.60
C ARG A 350 15.33 -22.60 -3.30
N LYS A 351 16.64 -22.32 -3.28
CA LYS A 351 17.34 -21.73 -2.13
C LYS A 351 17.25 -20.19 -2.18
N PHE A 352 16.04 -19.66 -2.07
CA PHE A 352 15.77 -18.23 -2.28
C PHE A 352 16.43 -17.31 -1.24
N GLU A 353 16.52 -17.72 0.03
CA GLU A 353 17.17 -16.90 1.07
C GLU A 353 18.67 -16.71 0.79
N GLN A 354 19.36 -17.75 0.33
CA GLN A 354 20.75 -17.67 -0.09
C GLN A 354 20.91 -16.83 -1.36
N ALA A 355 19.98 -16.96 -2.31
CA ALA A 355 19.96 -16.13 -3.51
C ALA A 355 19.77 -14.63 -3.20
N ARG A 356 19.12 -14.26 -2.08
CA ARG A 356 19.01 -12.85 -1.64
C ARG A 356 20.35 -12.20 -1.32
N GLU A 357 21.33 -12.98 -0.91
CA GLU A 357 22.67 -12.46 -0.59
C GLU A 357 23.45 -12.03 -1.84
N LEU A 358 23.05 -12.55 -3.01
CA LEU A 358 23.62 -12.26 -4.33
C LEU A 358 22.93 -11.08 -5.02
N SER A 359 22.47 -10.08 -4.25
CA SER A 359 21.82 -8.88 -4.80
C SER A 359 22.63 -8.11 -5.86
N PRO A 360 23.98 -8.07 -5.84
CA PRO A 360 24.76 -7.45 -6.93
C PRO A 360 24.51 -8.11 -8.30
N PHE A 361 24.04 -9.36 -8.32
CA PHE A 361 23.83 -10.11 -9.56
C PHE A 361 22.40 -10.03 -10.09
N PHE A 362 21.48 -9.31 -9.44
CA PHE A 362 20.06 -9.23 -9.84
C PHE A 362 19.84 -8.53 -11.19
N TYR A 363 20.83 -7.82 -11.72
CA TYR A 363 20.76 -7.22 -13.06
C TYR A 363 20.50 -8.26 -14.18
N ILE A 364 20.78 -9.54 -13.94
CA ILE A 364 20.51 -10.63 -14.90
C ILE A 364 19.03 -10.93 -15.06
N PHE A 365 18.20 -10.54 -14.09
CA PHE A 365 16.77 -10.78 -14.18
C PHE A 365 16.16 -9.95 -15.31
N ASP A 366 15.38 -10.64 -16.12
CA ASP A 366 14.70 -10.12 -17.30
C ASP A 366 13.30 -10.73 -17.42
N ILE A 367 12.57 -10.33 -18.46
CA ILE A 367 11.23 -10.84 -18.72
C ILE A 367 11.20 -12.35 -18.97
N LYS A 368 12.31 -12.96 -19.44
CA LYS A 368 12.37 -14.40 -19.67
C LYS A 368 12.35 -15.17 -18.35
N ASN A 369 12.98 -14.64 -17.31
CA ASN A 369 12.92 -15.20 -15.95
C ASN A 369 11.49 -15.18 -15.41
N LEU A 370 10.77 -14.08 -15.60
CA LEU A 370 9.35 -13.98 -15.23
C LEU A 370 8.48 -14.98 -16.01
N ASN A 371 8.68 -15.07 -17.33
CA ASN A 371 7.97 -16.03 -18.19
C ASN A 371 8.26 -17.48 -17.77
N LEU A 372 9.50 -17.80 -17.37
CA LEU A 372 9.89 -19.11 -16.87
C LEU A 372 9.19 -19.45 -15.55
N ALA A 373 9.12 -18.51 -14.60
CA ALA A 373 8.41 -18.71 -13.34
C ALA A 373 6.92 -19.02 -13.56
N LEU A 374 6.27 -18.25 -14.45
CA LEU A 374 4.87 -18.47 -14.83
C LEU A 374 4.67 -19.80 -15.57
N GLN A 375 5.53 -20.11 -16.55
CA GLN A 375 5.44 -21.34 -17.33
C GLN A 375 5.68 -22.60 -16.48
N SER A 376 6.60 -22.53 -15.53
CA SER A 376 6.91 -23.62 -14.59
C SER A 376 5.95 -23.69 -13.41
N ARG A 377 5.03 -22.72 -13.26
CA ARG A 377 4.09 -22.60 -12.14
C ARG A 377 4.80 -22.50 -10.78
N ASN A 378 6.01 -21.96 -10.78
CA ASN A 378 6.80 -21.79 -9.57
C ASN A 378 6.46 -20.43 -8.93
N HIS A 379 5.49 -20.43 -8.02
CA HIS A 379 5.03 -19.21 -7.34
C HIS A 379 6.09 -18.65 -6.37
N GLU A 380 6.96 -19.49 -5.80
CA GLU A 380 8.06 -19.07 -4.92
C GLU A 380 9.12 -18.28 -5.71
N LEU A 381 9.49 -18.78 -6.90
CA LEU A 381 10.38 -18.07 -7.83
C LEU A 381 9.74 -16.76 -8.30
N LEU A 382 8.42 -16.76 -8.57
CA LEU A 382 7.70 -15.55 -8.95
C LEU A 382 7.73 -14.51 -7.82
N ASP A 383 7.47 -14.93 -6.57
CA ASP A 383 7.50 -14.04 -5.39
C ASP A 383 8.89 -13.44 -5.19
N PHE A 384 9.94 -14.26 -5.35
CA PHE A 384 11.33 -13.80 -5.29
C PHE A 384 11.65 -12.77 -6.38
N LEU A 385 11.30 -13.04 -7.63
CA LEU A 385 11.59 -12.15 -8.76
C LEU A 385 10.88 -10.79 -8.62
N LEU A 386 9.62 -10.80 -8.18
CA LEU A 386 8.84 -9.58 -7.99
C LEU A 386 9.28 -8.78 -6.75
N ALA A 387 9.80 -9.44 -5.71
CA ALA A 387 10.33 -8.77 -4.53
C ALA A 387 11.73 -8.16 -4.76
N THR A 388 12.52 -8.72 -5.68
CA THR A 388 13.93 -8.35 -5.89
C THR A 388 14.15 -7.42 -7.07
N ASN A 389 13.20 -7.35 -8.01
CA ASN A 389 13.31 -6.54 -9.21
C ASN A 389 12.00 -5.82 -9.52
N ASN A 390 12.09 -4.62 -10.08
CA ASN A 390 10.93 -3.78 -10.37
C ASN A 390 10.30 -4.17 -11.72
N PHE A 391 9.57 -5.28 -11.73
CA PHE A 391 8.78 -5.68 -12.89
C PHE A 391 7.49 -4.86 -12.98
N MET A 392 7.14 -4.43 -14.19
CA MET A 392 5.94 -3.64 -14.46
C MET A 392 4.69 -4.54 -14.58
N ILE A 393 4.30 -5.21 -13.51
CA ILE A 393 3.32 -6.34 -13.51
C ILE A 393 2.01 -6.02 -14.25
N ASN A 394 1.55 -4.78 -14.18
CA ASN A 394 0.26 -4.33 -14.73
C ASN A 394 0.28 -4.02 -16.22
N THR A 395 1.45 -3.71 -16.78
CA THR A 395 1.60 -3.25 -18.18
C THR A 395 2.59 -4.07 -18.99
N GLN A 396 3.34 -4.97 -18.36
CA GLN A 396 4.35 -5.79 -19.02
C GLN A 396 3.71 -7.01 -19.69
N PRO A 397 3.76 -7.12 -21.04
CA PRO A 397 3.30 -8.31 -21.72
C PRO A 397 4.22 -9.50 -21.43
N VAL A 398 3.64 -10.69 -21.38
CA VAL A 398 4.35 -11.96 -21.17
C VAL A 398 4.21 -12.85 -22.41
N ILE A 399 5.31 -13.51 -22.80
CA ILE A 399 5.35 -14.36 -23.99
C ILE A 399 5.70 -15.77 -23.54
N ILE A 400 4.73 -16.67 -23.59
CA ILE A 400 4.88 -18.04 -23.10
C ILE A 400 4.46 -19.00 -24.21
N LYS A 401 5.39 -19.89 -24.62
CA LYS A 401 5.21 -20.83 -25.74
C LYS A 401 4.75 -20.15 -27.05
N GLY A 402 5.29 -18.97 -27.34
CA GLY A 402 4.97 -18.20 -28.55
C GLY A 402 3.66 -17.42 -28.51
N VAL A 403 2.84 -17.57 -27.46
CA VAL A 403 1.61 -16.79 -27.26
C VAL A 403 1.93 -15.56 -26.42
N THR A 404 1.54 -14.38 -26.90
CA THR A 404 1.70 -13.11 -26.18
C THR A 404 0.43 -12.80 -25.40
N TYR A 405 0.56 -12.58 -24.09
CA TYR A 405 -0.51 -12.15 -23.22
C TYR A 405 -0.29 -10.70 -22.80
N PRO A 406 -1.36 -9.88 -22.67
CA PRO A 406 -1.22 -8.47 -22.28
C PRO A 406 -0.59 -8.27 -20.91
N SER A 407 -0.80 -9.19 -19.96
CA SER A 407 -0.12 -9.18 -18.66
C SER A 407 -0.03 -10.59 -18.04
N ALA A 408 0.72 -10.71 -16.96
CA ALA A 408 0.82 -11.95 -16.19
C ALA A 408 -0.54 -12.43 -15.64
N VAL A 409 -1.43 -11.48 -15.28
CA VAL A 409 -2.79 -11.79 -14.82
C VAL A 409 -3.61 -12.48 -15.91
N HIS A 410 -3.54 -11.98 -17.15
CA HIS A 410 -4.23 -12.60 -18.29
C HIS A 410 -3.74 -14.03 -18.52
N TYR A 411 -2.44 -14.26 -18.36
CA TYR A 411 -1.88 -15.61 -18.48
C TYR A 411 -2.43 -16.56 -17.41
N CYS A 412 -2.39 -16.14 -16.13
CA CYS A 412 -2.92 -16.95 -15.03
C CYS A 412 -4.41 -17.24 -15.19
N PHE A 413 -5.19 -16.26 -15.66
CA PHE A 413 -6.62 -16.42 -15.92
C PHE A 413 -6.89 -17.39 -17.08
N ASN A 414 -6.27 -17.17 -18.25
CA ASN A 414 -6.56 -17.94 -19.47
C ASN A 414 -5.95 -19.36 -19.48
N ARG A 415 -4.97 -19.65 -18.63
CA ARG A 415 -4.31 -20.99 -18.56
C ARG A 415 -4.63 -21.76 -17.30
N HIS A 416 -5.50 -21.23 -16.45
CA HIS A 416 -5.98 -21.98 -15.32
C HIS A 416 -6.83 -23.18 -15.78
N SER A 417 -6.55 -24.36 -15.23
CA SER A 417 -7.41 -25.54 -15.33
C SER A 417 -7.23 -26.41 -14.08
N GLN A 418 -8.10 -27.40 -13.87
CA GLN A 418 -7.92 -28.37 -12.77
C GLN A 418 -6.57 -29.10 -12.85
N ASN A 419 -6.09 -29.39 -14.07
CA ASN A 419 -4.79 -30.03 -14.31
C ASN A 419 -3.61 -29.04 -14.26
N THR A 420 -3.90 -27.75 -14.38
CA THR A 420 -2.92 -26.65 -14.36
C THR A 420 -3.36 -25.53 -13.44
N PRO A 421 -3.33 -25.76 -12.11
CA PRO A 421 -3.70 -24.72 -11.15
C PRO A 421 -2.73 -23.54 -11.25
N MET A 422 -3.30 -22.33 -11.25
CA MET A 422 -2.58 -21.06 -11.35
C MET A 422 -2.90 -20.15 -10.15
N GLN A 423 -3.62 -20.68 -9.16
CA GLN A 423 -4.13 -19.95 -8.01
C GLN A 423 -3.00 -19.30 -7.21
N ASP A 424 -1.93 -20.03 -6.90
CA ASP A 424 -0.80 -19.53 -6.11
C ASP A 424 -0.02 -18.45 -6.86
N CYS A 425 0.18 -18.64 -8.17
CA CYS A 425 0.82 -17.62 -9.02
C CYS A 425 -0.01 -16.34 -9.05
N LEU A 426 -1.34 -16.44 -9.21
CA LEU A 426 -2.23 -15.28 -9.17
C LEU A 426 -2.21 -14.61 -7.79
N ALA A 427 -2.20 -15.39 -6.71
CA ALA A 427 -2.15 -14.85 -5.35
C ALA A 427 -0.87 -14.04 -5.12
N VAL A 428 0.28 -14.52 -5.61
CA VAL A 428 1.56 -13.79 -5.58
C VAL A 428 1.50 -12.52 -6.43
N LEU A 429 0.91 -12.57 -7.63
CA LEU A 429 0.74 -11.38 -8.47
C LEU A 429 -0.10 -10.31 -7.75
N ILE A 430 -1.22 -10.69 -7.14
CA ILE A 430 -2.07 -9.76 -6.39
C ILE A 430 -1.32 -9.20 -5.16
N LYS A 431 -0.57 -10.03 -4.43
CA LYS A 431 0.28 -9.60 -3.30
C LYS A 431 1.25 -8.49 -3.71
N HIS A 432 1.83 -8.58 -4.91
CA HIS A 432 2.73 -7.56 -5.45
C HIS A 432 2.01 -6.40 -6.15
N GLY A 433 0.68 -6.38 -6.16
CA GLY A 433 -0.16 -5.28 -6.65
C GLY A 433 -0.55 -5.38 -8.11
N ALA A 434 -0.68 -6.60 -8.64
CA ALA A 434 -1.32 -6.82 -9.92
C ALA A 434 -2.82 -6.46 -9.85
N SER A 435 -3.28 -5.68 -10.82
CA SER A 435 -4.68 -5.26 -10.94
C SER A 435 -5.51 -6.33 -11.62
N LEU A 436 -6.61 -6.72 -10.97
CA LEU A 436 -7.64 -7.60 -11.54
C LEU A 436 -8.71 -6.84 -12.33
N LEU A 437 -8.59 -5.50 -12.40
CA LEU A 437 -9.46 -4.63 -13.19
C LEU A 437 -8.98 -4.53 -14.65
N VAL A 438 -8.10 -5.44 -15.07
CA VAL A 438 -7.78 -5.64 -16.49
C VAL A 438 -9.01 -6.24 -17.21
N LYS A 439 -9.28 -5.76 -18.42
CA LYS A 439 -10.38 -6.27 -19.25
C LYS A 439 -10.01 -7.65 -19.81
N GLY A 440 -10.89 -8.62 -19.64
CA GLY A 440 -10.81 -9.93 -20.28
C GLY A 440 -11.25 -9.88 -21.75
N ASP A 441 -11.33 -11.05 -22.38
CA ASP A 441 -11.67 -11.18 -23.81
C ASP A 441 -13.08 -10.66 -24.15
N ASN A 442 -14.00 -10.68 -23.17
CA ASN A 442 -15.36 -10.13 -23.27
C ASN A 442 -15.47 -8.64 -22.90
N GLY A 443 -14.35 -7.96 -22.68
CA GLY A 443 -14.33 -6.55 -22.28
C GLY A 443 -14.66 -6.28 -20.81
N LEU A 444 -15.18 -7.26 -20.06
CA LEU A 444 -15.46 -7.15 -18.64
C LEU A 444 -14.17 -7.31 -17.81
N PRO A 445 -14.09 -6.72 -16.60
CA PRO A 445 -12.94 -6.91 -15.72
C PRO A 445 -12.77 -8.39 -15.31
N ILE A 446 -11.54 -8.92 -15.37
CA ILE A 446 -11.23 -10.30 -14.96
C ILE A 446 -11.71 -10.58 -13.52
N GLY A 447 -11.56 -9.59 -12.63
CA GLY A 447 -12.05 -9.70 -11.25
C GLY A 447 -13.56 -9.95 -11.15
N HIS A 448 -14.38 -9.37 -12.05
CA HIS A 448 -15.82 -9.63 -12.08
C HIS A 448 -16.10 -11.08 -12.50
N THR A 449 -15.47 -11.56 -13.57
CA THR A 449 -15.66 -12.93 -14.07
C THR A 449 -15.30 -13.98 -13.02
N ILE A 450 -14.24 -13.76 -12.24
CA ILE A 450 -13.86 -14.67 -11.15
C ILE A 450 -14.91 -14.69 -10.03
N LEU A 451 -15.57 -13.55 -9.76
CA LEU A 451 -16.55 -13.44 -8.68
C LEU A 451 -17.94 -13.97 -9.06
N THR A 452 -18.34 -13.83 -10.32
CA THR A 452 -19.68 -14.27 -10.78
C THR A 452 -19.72 -15.72 -11.20
N THR A 453 -18.60 -16.30 -11.65
CA THR A 453 -18.55 -17.72 -12.01
C THR A 453 -18.68 -18.58 -10.74
N PRO A 454 -19.70 -19.44 -10.63
CA PRO A 454 -19.85 -20.36 -9.50
C PRO A 454 -18.58 -21.20 -9.31
N GLU A 455 -18.10 -21.29 -8.06
CA GLU A 455 -16.91 -22.06 -7.68
C GLU A 455 -15.64 -21.80 -8.52
N HIS A 456 -15.43 -20.57 -9.02
CA HIS A 456 -14.24 -20.29 -9.81
C HIS A 456 -12.96 -20.62 -9.00
N PRO A 457 -12.03 -21.46 -9.51
CA PRO A 457 -10.92 -21.91 -8.66
C PRO A 457 -9.86 -20.84 -8.37
N LEU A 458 -9.95 -19.67 -9.01
CA LEU A 458 -9.10 -18.50 -8.74
C LEU A 458 -9.70 -17.59 -7.65
N LYS A 459 -10.94 -17.83 -7.22
CA LYS A 459 -11.63 -17.04 -6.18
C LYS A 459 -10.86 -17.04 -4.86
N ARG A 460 -10.24 -18.17 -4.51
CA ARG A 460 -9.36 -18.28 -3.33
C ARG A 460 -8.15 -17.35 -3.40
N ALA A 461 -7.62 -17.03 -4.58
CA ALA A 461 -6.49 -16.11 -4.73
C ALA A 461 -6.88 -14.65 -4.42
N LEU A 462 -8.13 -14.27 -4.75
CA LEU A 462 -8.75 -13.01 -4.35
C LEU A 462 -8.99 -12.98 -2.83
N GLU A 463 -9.58 -14.05 -2.29
CA GLU A 463 -9.85 -14.17 -0.86
C GLU A 463 -8.57 -14.17 -0.02
N SER A 464 -7.42 -14.59 -0.56
CA SER A 464 -6.14 -14.56 0.15
C SER A 464 -5.54 -13.15 0.27
N ASN A 465 -5.93 -12.21 -0.60
CA ASN A 465 -5.36 -10.85 -0.68
C ASN A 465 -6.42 -9.80 -0.30
N LYS A 466 -6.79 -9.81 1.00
CA LYS A 466 -7.98 -9.16 1.58
C LYS A 466 -7.90 -7.64 1.80
N ASP A 467 -7.54 -6.85 0.79
CA ASP A 467 -7.89 -5.42 0.78
C ASP A 467 -8.97 -5.13 -0.26
N ASN A 468 -10.14 -5.69 0.02
CA ASN A 468 -11.23 -5.80 -0.97
C ASN A 468 -12.04 -4.50 -1.14
N LEU A 469 -11.88 -3.51 -0.26
CA LEU A 469 -12.75 -2.32 -0.26
C LEU A 469 -12.54 -1.46 -1.50
N SER A 470 -11.30 -1.02 -1.75
CA SER A 470 -10.95 -0.25 -2.95
C SER A 470 -11.19 -1.06 -4.22
N PHE A 471 -10.86 -2.35 -4.19
CA PHE A 471 -11.13 -3.27 -5.30
C PHE A 471 -12.62 -3.30 -5.69
N TYR A 472 -13.54 -3.49 -4.73
CA TYR A 472 -14.99 -3.50 -5.05
C TYR A 472 -15.48 -2.13 -5.53
N LYS A 473 -15.03 -1.05 -4.91
CA LYS A 473 -15.40 0.31 -5.34
C LYS A 473 -14.97 0.56 -6.80
N GLN A 474 -13.73 0.23 -7.14
CA GLN A 474 -13.23 0.38 -8.51
C GLN A 474 -13.93 -0.57 -9.48
N LEU A 475 -14.25 -1.80 -9.05
CA LEU A 475 -15.01 -2.75 -9.87
C LEU A 475 -16.40 -2.20 -10.21
N ILE A 476 -17.11 -1.62 -9.25
CA ILE A 476 -18.41 -0.95 -9.48
C ILE A 476 -18.28 0.16 -10.53
N VAL A 477 -17.24 1.00 -10.42
CA VAL A 477 -17.01 2.09 -11.37
C VAL A 477 -16.74 1.55 -12.77
N GLU A 478 -15.89 0.53 -12.91
CA GLU A 478 -15.56 -0.09 -14.19
C GLU A 478 -16.77 -0.76 -14.85
N LEU A 479 -17.64 -1.43 -14.08
CA LEU A 479 -18.86 -2.03 -14.61
C LEU A 479 -19.88 -0.99 -15.05
N ASN A 480 -20.08 0.07 -14.26
CA ASN A 480 -20.93 1.20 -14.66
C ASN A 480 -20.40 1.88 -15.93
N ARG A 481 -19.08 1.96 -16.09
CA ARG A 481 -18.45 2.47 -17.30
C ARG A 481 -18.69 1.56 -18.50
N TYR A 482 -18.51 0.25 -18.33
CA TYR A 482 -18.80 -0.74 -19.37
C TYR A 482 -20.25 -0.65 -19.88
N LEU A 483 -21.22 -0.52 -18.96
CA LEU A 483 -22.64 -0.35 -19.28
C LEU A 483 -22.96 0.96 -20.01
N LYS A 484 -22.14 2.01 -19.84
CA LYS A 484 -22.31 3.30 -20.54
C LYS A 484 -21.62 3.33 -21.91
N GLU A 485 -20.48 2.66 -22.02
CA GLU A 485 -19.65 2.67 -23.23
C GLU A 485 -20.07 1.62 -24.27
N THR A 486 -20.75 0.55 -23.85
CA THR A 486 -21.06 -0.60 -24.69
C THR A 486 -22.57 -0.78 -24.80
N GLU A 487 -23.08 -1.06 -26.00
CA GLU A 487 -24.44 -1.56 -26.16
C GLU A 487 -24.49 -3.02 -25.68
N VAL A 488 -25.26 -3.27 -24.63
CA VAL A 488 -25.37 -4.57 -23.97
C VAL A 488 -26.83 -5.03 -24.06
N GLU A 489 -27.05 -6.33 -24.26
CA GLU A 489 -28.40 -6.90 -24.26
C GLU A 489 -29.08 -6.71 -22.90
N GLU A 490 -30.40 -6.53 -22.90
CA GLU A 490 -31.19 -6.21 -21.70
C GLU A 490 -31.01 -7.25 -20.57
N ALA A 491 -30.90 -8.53 -20.92
CA ALA A 491 -30.64 -9.61 -19.98
C ALA A 491 -29.26 -9.48 -19.29
N GLN A 492 -28.21 -9.24 -20.08
CA GLN A 492 -26.86 -9.06 -19.56
C GLN A 492 -26.73 -7.74 -18.77
N GLN A 493 -27.44 -6.69 -19.19
CA GLN A 493 -27.54 -5.44 -18.43
C GLN A 493 -28.19 -5.66 -17.05
N HIS A 494 -29.24 -6.49 -16.98
CA HIS A 494 -29.87 -6.85 -15.72
C HIS A 494 -28.90 -7.61 -14.78
N GLU A 495 -28.18 -8.61 -15.30
CA GLU A 495 -27.18 -9.38 -14.54
C GLU A 495 -26.03 -8.49 -14.01
N LEU A 496 -25.53 -7.58 -14.85
CA LEU A 496 -24.48 -6.64 -14.46
C LEU A 496 -24.97 -5.68 -13.37
N ASN A 497 -26.21 -5.18 -13.47
CA ASN A 497 -26.81 -4.34 -12.44
C ASN A 497 -27.00 -5.08 -11.11
N GLN A 498 -27.39 -6.36 -11.14
CA GLN A 498 -27.44 -7.20 -9.94
C GLN A 498 -26.06 -7.35 -9.30
N SER A 499 -25.04 -7.62 -10.13
CA SER A 499 -23.64 -7.73 -9.66
C SER A 499 -23.14 -6.42 -9.03
N ILE A 500 -23.47 -5.27 -9.64
CA ILE A 500 -23.14 -3.94 -9.08
C ILE A 500 -23.76 -3.75 -7.70
N ARG A 501 -25.05 -4.08 -7.53
CA ARG A 501 -25.73 -4.00 -6.22
C ARG A 501 -25.07 -4.90 -5.17
N TYR A 502 -24.71 -6.12 -5.57
CA TYR A 502 -24.00 -7.04 -4.69
C TYR A 502 -22.64 -6.47 -4.21
N TYR A 503 -21.87 -5.85 -5.12
CA TYR A 503 -20.60 -5.23 -4.75
C TYR A 503 -20.80 -3.99 -3.87
N GLN A 504 -21.85 -3.20 -4.09
CA GLN A 504 -22.20 -2.06 -3.22
C GLN A 504 -22.46 -2.53 -1.78
N HIS A 505 -23.25 -3.59 -1.62
CA HIS A 505 -23.49 -4.21 -0.31
C HIS A 505 -22.18 -4.71 0.33
N CYS A 506 -21.26 -5.29 -0.45
CA CYS A 506 -19.94 -5.69 0.05
C CYS A 506 -19.10 -4.49 0.53
N VAL A 507 -19.15 -3.36 -0.16
CA VAL A 507 -18.47 -2.11 0.22
C VAL A 507 -19.05 -1.57 1.53
N GLU A 508 -20.38 -1.50 1.64
CA GLU A 508 -21.06 -1.04 2.86
C GLU A 508 -20.69 -1.90 4.06
N ARG A 509 -20.74 -3.23 3.93
CA ARG A 509 -20.33 -4.17 4.97
C ARG A 509 -18.86 -4.04 5.37
N LEU A 510 -17.95 -3.84 4.41
CA LEU A 510 -16.53 -3.67 4.73
C LEU A 510 -16.24 -2.32 5.42
N ASN A 511 -16.94 -1.26 5.00
CA ASN A 511 -16.92 0.02 5.71
C ASN A 511 -17.46 -0.11 7.13
N ALA A 512 -18.52 -0.91 7.30
CA ALA A 512 -19.09 -1.25 8.59
C ALA A 512 -18.00 -1.83 9.52
N LEU A 513 -17.39 -2.92 9.08
CA LEU A 513 -16.37 -3.65 9.85
C LEU A 513 -15.14 -2.79 10.16
N ASN A 514 -14.68 -1.97 9.20
CA ASN A 514 -13.55 -1.06 9.40
C ASN A 514 -13.81 -0.01 10.50
N GLN A 515 -15.07 0.37 10.73
CA GLN A 515 -15.42 1.34 11.76
C GLN A 515 -15.56 0.70 13.15
N VAL A 516 -15.93 -0.58 13.20
CA VAL A 516 -16.15 -1.29 14.47
C VAL A 516 -14.85 -1.95 14.97
N THR A 517 -14.05 -2.52 14.08
CA THR A 517 -12.83 -3.27 14.44
C THR A 517 -11.60 -2.35 14.51
N LYS A 518 -10.75 -2.55 15.53
CA LYS A 518 -9.47 -1.82 15.65
C LYS A 518 -8.30 -2.62 15.09
N SER A 519 -8.40 -3.94 15.09
CA SER A 519 -7.34 -4.84 14.62
C SER A 519 -7.73 -5.52 13.31
N ARG A 520 -6.74 -5.63 12.41
CA ARG A 520 -6.83 -6.41 11.17
C ARG A 520 -7.17 -7.88 11.45
N THR A 521 -6.72 -8.44 12.57
CA THR A 521 -6.97 -9.83 12.95
C THR A 521 -8.43 -10.06 13.33
N GLU A 522 -9.05 -9.13 14.05
CA GLU A 522 -10.48 -9.20 14.43
C GLU A 522 -11.38 -9.10 13.20
N LYS A 523 -11.05 -8.17 12.29
CA LYS A 523 -11.73 -8.02 11.00
C LYS A 523 -11.64 -9.31 10.16
N ASN A 524 -10.45 -9.89 10.06
CA ASN A 524 -10.22 -11.10 9.27
C ASN A 524 -10.96 -12.30 9.87
N PHE A 525 -10.96 -12.45 11.20
CA PHE A 525 -11.70 -13.50 11.88
C PHE A 525 -13.22 -13.43 11.60
N LEU A 526 -13.81 -12.24 11.66
CA LEU A 526 -15.21 -12.03 11.31
C LEU A 526 -15.47 -12.39 9.85
N LEU A 527 -14.68 -11.85 8.91
CA LEU A 527 -14.80 -12.15 7.48
C LEU A 527 -14.65 -13.64 7.17
N ASP A 528 -13.77 -14.34 7.87
CA ASP A 528 -13.57 -15.78 7.72
C ASP A 528 -14.79 -16.56 8.21
N LYS A 529 -15.34 -16.23 9.39
CA LYS A 529 -16.61 -16.80 9.87
C LYS A 529 -17.77 -16.57 8.90
N PHE A 530 -17.88 -15.37 8.32
CA PHE A 530 -18.88 -15.07 7.29
C PHE A 530 -18.71 -15.95 6.06
N SER A 531 -17.48 -16.08 5.58
CA SER A 531 -17.19 -16.88 4.39
C SER A 531 -17.40 -18.37 4.64
N SER A 532 -17.09 -18.87 5.84
CA SER A 532 -17.28 -20.28 6.21
C SER A 532 -18.75 -20.65 6.34
N LEU A 533 -19.57 -19.77 6.92
CA LEU A 533 -21.03 -19.92 6.92
C LEU A 533 -21.58 -19.96 5.49
N ARG A 534 -21.14 -19.03 4.65
CA ARG A 534 -21.57 -18.98 3.25
C ARG A 534 -21.15 -20.21 2.45
N SER A 535 -19.95 -20.75 2.70
CA SER A 535 -19.50 -21.99 2.07
C SER A 535 -20.17 -23.24 2.65
N LYS A 536 -20.60 -23.21 3.91
CA LYS A 536 -21.32 -24.34 4.53
C LYS A 536 -22.73 -24.48 3.96
N TYR A 537 -23.33 -23.36 3.55
CA TYR A 537 -24.66 -23.31 2.93
C TYR A 537 -24.61 -22.93 1.43
N SER A 538 -23.47 -23.17 0.75
CA SER A 538 -23.32 -22.85 -0.68
C SER A 538 -23.97 -23.88 -1.62
N GLU A 539 -24.39 -25.02 -1.10
CA GLU A 539 -25.08 -26.06 -1.85
C GLU A 539 -26.40 -26.42 -1.15
N GLY A 540 -27.45 -26.73 -1.93
CA GLY A 540 -28.76 -27.17 -1.41
C GLY A 540 -29.89 -26.12 -1.51
N PRO A 541 -31.11 -26.46 -1.05
CA PRO A 541 -32.30 -25.62 -1.15
C PRO A 541 -32.17 -24.28 -0.39
N VAL A 542 -31.41 -24.27 0.71
CA VAL A 542 -31.08 -23.07 1.50
C VAL A 542 -30.28 -22.05 0.67
N HIS A 543 -29.40 -22.49 -0.24
CA HIS A 543 -28.65 -21.60 -1.12
C HIS A 543 -29.56 -20.81 -2.07
N ASN A 544 -30.59 -21.47 -2.63
CA ASN A 544 -31.56 -20.83 -3.51
C ASN A 544 -32.45 -19.84 -2.76
N LEU A 545 -32.83 -20.14 -1.51
CA LEU A 545 -33.57 -19.24 -0.63
C LEU A 545 -32.73 -18.02 -0.21
N ILE A 546 -31.47 -18.23 0.17
CA ILE A 546 -30.53 -17.15 0.50
C ILE A 546 -30.28 -16.26 -0.72
N ASN A 547 -30.03 -16.84 -1.90
CA ASN A 547 -29.85 -16.06 -3.13
C ASN A 547 -31.12 -15.28 -3.51
N LYS A 548 -32.32 -15.85 -3.31
CA LYS A 548 -33.58 -15.11 -3.56
C LYS A 548 -33.77 -13.97 -2.56
N LEU A 549 -33.42 -14.16 -1.29
CA LEU A 549 -33.44 -13.11 -0.26
C LEU A 549 -32.42 -12.01 -0.53
N GLU A 550 -31.19 -12.38 -0.88
CA GLU A 550 -30.09 -11.47 -1.24
C GLU A 550 -30.41 -10.64 -2.51
N ASN A 551 -31.38 -11.08 -3.33
CA ASN A 551 -31.82 -10.38 -4.54
C ASN A 551 -33.21 -9.71 -4.41
N ASP A 552 -33.90 -9.88 -3.27
CA ASP A 552 -35.21 -9.27 -3.04
C ASP A 552 -35.06 -7.77 -2.70
N LYS A 553 -35.81 -6.93 -3.44
CA LYS A 553 -35.70 -5.47 -3.33
C LYS A 553 -36.07 -4.96 -1.93
N GLU A 554 -37.12 -5.53 -1.33
CA GLU A 554 -37.64 -5.08 -0.04
C GLU A 554 -36.71 -5.50 1.11
N PHE A 555 -36.19 -6.72 1.05
CA PHE A 555 -35.18 -7.20 2.00
C PHE A 555 -33.88 -6.39 1.92
N LEU A 556 -33.39 -6.10 0.71
CA LEU A 556 -32.20 -5.27 0.52
C LEU A 556 -32.38 -3.85 1.06
N GLU A 557 -33.52 -3.20 0.82
CA GLU A 557 -33.80 -1.87 1.35
C GLU A 557 -33.79 -1.85 2.89
N VAL A 558 -34.45 -2.83 3.53
CA VAL A 558 -34.48 -2.94 5.00
C VAL A 558 -33.11 -3.29 5.56
N SER A 559 -32.39 -4.25 4.97
CA SER A 559 -31.05 -4.68 5.39
C SER A 559 -30.02 -3.56 5.30
N ASN A 560 -30.03 -2.80 4.19
CA ASN A 560 -29.13 -1.65 4.00
C ASN A 560 -29.44 -0.54 5.00
N THR A 561 -30.72 -0.24 5.23
CA THR A 561 -31.14 0.76 6.21
C THR A 561 -30.74 0.35 7.63
N LEU A 562 -30.98 -0.91 7.99
CA LEU A 562 -30.59 -1.49 9.28
C LEU A 562 -29.07 -1.38 9.48
N THR A 563 -28.28 -1.79 8.48
CA THR A 563 -26.81 -1.71 8.51
C THR A 563 -26.34 -0.26 8.69
N ARG A 564 -26.89 0.67 7.91
CA ARG A 564 -26.52 2.10 7.98
C ARG A 564 -26.81 2.70 9.35
N GLU A 565 -28.01 2.47 9.90
CA GLU A 565 -28.42 3.01 11.20
C GLU A 565 -27.64 2.35 12.36
N THR A 566 -27.43 1.04 12.29
CA THR A 566 -26.57 0.32 13.25
C THR A 566 -25.17 0.95 13.30
N LEU A 567 -24.60 1.28 12.13
CA LEU A 567 -23.28 1.90 12.07
C LEU A 567 -23.24 3.31 12.62
N ALA A 568 -24.27 4.12 12.34
CA ALA A 568 -24.38 5.45 12.91
C ALA A 568 -24.36 5.40 14.44
N VAL A 569 -25.10 4.45 15.03
CA VAL A 569 -25.12 4.18 16.47
C VAL A 569 -23.75 3.71 16.98
N ILE A 570 -23.15 2.69 16.35
CA ILE A 570 -21.88 2.13 16.80
C ILE A 570 -20.75 3.19 16.82
N LYS A 571 -20.72 4.10 15.84
CA LYS A 571 -19.76 5.23 15.82
C LYS A 571 -19.84 6.11 17.06
N ARG A 572 -21.04 6.25 17.64
CA ARG A 572 -21.32 7.09 18.81
C ARG A 572 -20.97 6.41 20.13
N LEU A 573 -20.70 5.10 20.14
CA LEU A 573 -20.38 4.33 21.34
C LEU A 573 -18.90 4.45 21.74
N PRO A 574 -18.55 4.45 23.04
CA PRO A 574 -17.18 4.30 23.53
C PRO A 574 -16.50 3.01 23.05
N ALA A 575 -15.17 3.04 22.93
CA ALA A 575 -14.39 1.94 22.35
C ALA A 575 -14.59 0.57 23.01
N PHE A 576 -14.83 0.52 24.32
CA PHE A 576 -15.10 -0.71 25.06
C PHE A 576 -16.48 -1.31 24.70
N GLN A 577 -17.51 -0.47 24.58
CA GLN A 577 -18.86 -0.91 24.17
C GLN A 577 -18.89 -1.38 22.71
N ARG A 578 -18.10 -0.75 21.83
CA ARG A 578 -17.91 -1.25 20.45
C ARG A 578 -17.34 -2.67 20.42
N LYS A 579 -16.41 -3.01 21.32
CA LYS A 579 -15.83 -4.35 21.44
C LYS A 579 -16.86 -5.38 21.92
N GLN A 580 -17.67 -5.03 22.92
CA GLN A 580 -18.77 -5.90 23.39
C GLN A 580 -19.81 -6.17 22.28
N GLN A 581 -20.11 -5.17 21.45
CA GLN A 581 -21.02 -5.37 20.30
C GLN A 581 -20.42 -6.32 19.25
N ILE A 582 -19.09 -6.28 19.02
CA ILE A 582 -18.42 -7.27 18.14
C ILE A 582 -18.53 -8.69 18.72
N GLU A 583 -18.32 -8.84 20.03
CA GLU A 583 -18.46 -10.14 20.71
C GLU A 583 -19.91 -10.64 20.65
N ALA A 584 -20.90 -9.76 20.78
CA ALA A 584 -22.31 -10.09 20.62
C ALA A 584 -22.64 -10.53 19.18
N ILE A 585 -22.15 -9.79 18.16
CA ILE A 585 -22.29 -10.16 16.75
C ILE A 585 -21.69 -11.56 16.50
N ASN A 586 -20.50 -11.84 17.05
CA ASN A 586 -19.87 -13.16 16.95
C ASN A 586 -20.73 -14.27 17.54
N LYS A 587 -21.33 -14.01 18.70
CA LYS A 587 -22.19 -14.98 19.39
C LYS A 587 -23.48 -15.24 18.62
N SER A 588 -24.10 -14.19 18.07
CA SER A 588 -25.27 -14.33 17.20
C SER A 588 -24.96 -15.15 15.95
N TYR A 589 -23.74 -15.07 15.39
CA TYR A 589 -23.35 -15.95 14.28
C TYR A 589 -23.29 -17.42 14.66
N ASP A 590 -22.77 -17.74 15.85
CA ASP A 590 -22.72 -19.12 16.33
C ASP A 590 -24.16 -19.65 16.57
N GLU A 591 -25.05 -18.79 17.08
CA GLU A 591 -26.48 -19.10 17.25
C GLU A 591 -27.21 -19.28 15.90
N PHE A 592 -26.88 -18.47 14.88
CA PHE A 592 -27.38 -18.65 13.51
C PHE A 592 -26.89 -19.96 12.87
N ASP A 593 -25.61 -20.32 13.03
CA ASP A 593 -25.08 -21.59 12.51
C ASP A 593 -25.78 -22.79 13.12
N ILE A 594 -26.08 -22.74 14.42
CA ILE A 594 -26.86 -23.77 15.13
C ILE A 594 -28.29 -23.84 14.57
N TYR A 595 -28.95 -22.70 14.36
CA TYR A 595 -30.32 -22.65 13.84
C TYR A 595 -30.44 -23.29 12.45
N PHE A 596 -29.54 -22.97 11.52
CA PHE A 596 -29.55 -23.54 10.18
C PHE A 596 -29.09 -25.01 10.17
N SER A 597 -28.15 -25.39 11.03
CA SER A 597 -27.73 -26.80 11.17
C SER A 597 -28.85 -27.69 11.74
N ASN A 598 -29.78 -27.12 12.52
CA ASN A 598 -30.90 -27.85 13.11
C ASN A 598 -32.16 -27.88 12.22
N ASN A 599 -32.22 -27.03 11.18
CA ASN A 599 -33.35 -26.90 10.26
C ASN A 599 -32.99 -27.37 8.84
N ASP A 600 -32.35 -28.54 8.74
CA ASP A 600 -31.93 -29.19 7.48
C ASP A 600 -33.09 -29.65 6.56
N GLN A 601 -34.34 -29.27 6.89
CA GLN A 601 -35.53 -29.50 6.08
C GLN A 601 -36.22 -28.16 5.80
N THR A 602 -36.03 -27.60 4.61
CA THR A 602 -36.85 -26.48 4.16
C THR A 602 -37.37 -26.72 2.74
N ASP A 603 -38.53 -27.40 2.69
CA ASP A 603 -39.60 -27.14 1.70
C ASP A 603 -40.32 -25.80 2.03
N GLN A 604 -39.63 -24.83 2.68
CA GLN A 604 -40.24 -23.54 3.00
C GLN A 604 -40.34 -22.68 1.74
N ASP A 605 -41.55 -22.18 1.49
CA ASP A 605 -41.80 -21.22 0.43
C ASP A 605 -41.02 -19.92 0.71
N PHE A 606 -40.44 -19.33 -0.33
CA PHE A 606 -39.66 -18.10 -0.23
C PHE A 606 -40.48 -16.96 0.40
N GLU A 607 -41.78 -16.91 0.10
CA GLU A 607 -42.69 -15.92 0.67
C GLU A 607 -42.91 -16.13 2.18
N GLU A 608 -42.94 -17.37 2.68
CA GLU A 608 -43.06 -17.64 4.12
C GLU A 608 -41.80 -17.19 4.87
N LEU A 609 -40.62 -17.47 4.32
CA LEU A 609 -39.35 -17.01 4.89
C LEU A 609 -39.25 -15.48 4.87
N LYS A 610 -39.62 -14.85 3.75
CA LYS A 610 -39.66 -13.39 3.61
C LYS A 610 -40.60 -12.75 4.64
N ASN A 611 -41.79 -13.30 4.81
CA ASN A 611 -42.79 -12.83 5.77
C ASN A 611 -42.38 -13.05 7.24
N SER A 612 -41.46 -13.97 7.52
CA SER A 612 -40.89 -14.17 8.85
C SER A 612 -39.72 -13.21 9.15
N VAL A 613 -38.83 -13.01 8.17
CA VAL A 613 -37.57 -12.27 8.36
C VAL A 613 -37.77 -10.75 8.27
N LEU A 614 -38.61 -10.25 7.34
CA LEU A 614 -38.81 -8.80 7.17
C LEU A 614 -39.37 -8.10 8.42
N PRO A 615 -40.38 -8.64 9.14
CA PRO A 615 -40.85 -8.04 10.39
C PRO A 615 -39.76 -7.99 11.46
N GLN A 616 -38.94 -9.03 11.58
CA GLN A 616 -37.82 -9.06 12.52
C GLN A 616 -36.76 -8.01 12.19
N ALA A 617 -36.41 -7.88 10.91
CA ALA A 617 -35.46 -6.87 10.45
C ALA A 617 -35.99 -5.43 10.67
N ARG A 618 -37.28 -5.20 10.44
CA ARG A 618 -37.95 -3.92 10.74
C ARG A 618 -37.99 -3.60 12.24
N ALA A 619 -38.27 -4.60 13.08
CA ALA A 619 -38.26 -4.45 14.53
C ALA A 619 -36.85 -4.17 15.08
N ALA A 620 -35.83 -4.85 14.54
CA ALA A 620 -34.43 -4.57 14.87
C ALA A 620 -34.05 -3.12 14.51
N LEU A 621 -34.50 -2.64 13.35
CA LEU A 621 -34.29 -1.27 12.90
C LEU A 621 -34.98 -0.26 13.83
N GLU A 622 -36.22 -0.52 14.26
CA GLU A 622 -36.90 0.32 15.25
C GLU A 622 -36.17 0.35 16.60
N THR A 623 -35.65 -0.80 17.04
CA THR A 623 -34.83 -0.92 18.26
C THR A 623 -33.57 -0.05 18.16
N ILE A 624 -32.88 -0.08 17.01
CA ILE A 624 -31.68 0.74 16.77
C ILE A 624 -32.00 2.23 16.78
N ARG A 625 -33.12 2.66 16.19
CA ARG A 625 -33.56 4.06 16.23
C ARG A 625 -33.84 4.54 17.64
N LYS A 626 -34.58 3.73 18.42
CA LYS A 626 -34.85 4.01 19.85
C LYS A 626 -33.55 4.10 20.66
N PHE A 627 -32.57 3.26 20.34
CA PHE A 627 -31.27 3.29 20.98
C PHE A 627 -30.44 4.52 20.59
N ASP A 628 -30.50 4.96 19.32
CA ASP A 628 -29.86 6.21 18.89
C ASP A 628 -30.45 7.44 19.62
N GLU A 629 -31.78 7.49 19.72
CA GLU A 629 -32.49 8.52 20.47
C GLU A 629 -32.12 8.50 21.96
N TYR A 630 -32.01 7.31 22.55
CA TYR A 630 -31.52 7.13 23.92
C TYR A 630 -30.10 7.71 24.11
N LEU A 631 -29.19 7.50 23.14
CA LEU A 631 -27.84 8.07 23.16
C LEU A 631 -27.86 9.60 23.05
N ASP A 632 -28.75 10.18 22.24
CA ASP A 632 -28.91 11.64 22.14
C ASP A 632 -29.37 12.25 23.47
N ILE A 633 -30.42 11.69 24.06
CA ILE A 633 -30.93 12.13 25.36
C ILE A 633 -29.86 12.02 26.45
N THR A 634 -29.10 10.92 26.46
CA THR A 634 -28.01 10.72 27.41
C THR A 634 -26.88 11.75 27.23
N LYS A 635 -26.57 12.16 26.00
CA LYS A 635 -25.60 13.22 25.74
C LYS A 635 -26.12 14.60 26.15
N GLU A 636 -27.41 14.87 25.92
CA GLU A 636 -28.02 16.13 26.34
C GLU A 636 -28.03 16.28 27.87
N LEU A 637 -28.31 15.20 28.60
CA LEU A 637 -28.27 15.17 30.06
C LEU A 637 -26.85 15.40 30.64
N LYS A 638 -25.79 15.09 29.87
CA LYS A 638 -24.40 15.30 30.28
C LYS A 638 -23.90 16.73 30.03
N LYS A 639 -24.64 17.58 29.32
CA LYS A 639 -24.25 18.99 29.10
C LYS A 639 -24.51 19.79 30.38
N PRO A 640 -23.54 20.56 30.89
CA PRO A 640 -23.76 21.39 32.07
C PRO A 640 -24.80 22.47 31.72
N THR A 641 -25.91 22.49 32.45
CA THR A 641 -27.04 23.39 32.19
C THR A 641 -27.10 24.48 33.27
N TYR A 642 -26.76 25.73 32.90
CA TYR A 642 -26.68 26.88 33.82
C TYR A 642 -27.81 27.90 33.62
N THR A 643 -29.08 27.48 33.54
CA THR A 643 -30.22 28.42 33.41
C THR A 643 -31.49 27.95 34.13
N LYS A 644 -32.25 28.88 34.74
CA LYS A 644 -33.60 28.62 35.28
C LYS A 644 -34.52 28.11 34.15
N GLY A 645 -35.10 26.92 34.34
CA GLY A 645 -35.84 26.15 33.32
C GLY A 645 -35.14 24.86 32.87
N ALA A 646 -33.84 24.72 33.15
CA ALA A 646 -33.08 23.51 32.83
C ALA A 646 -33.53 22.27 33.62
N VAL A 647 -33.99 22.44 34.87
CA VAL A 647 -34.43 21.33 35.73
C VAL A 647 -35.69 20.64 35.18
N ASN A 648 -36.68 21.41 34.72
CA ASN A 648 -37.90 20.84 34.10
C ASN A 648 -37.58 20.15 32.77
N LYS A 649 -36.68 20.73 31.96
CA LYS A 649 -36.20 20.11 30.71
C LYS A 649 -35.42 18.82 31.00
N ALA A 650 -34.56 18.80 32.02
CA ALA A 650 -33.82 17.63 32.45
C ALA A 650 -34.76 16.53 32.98
N ASN A 651 -35.75 16.86 33.79
CA ASN A 651 -36.75 15.91 34.28
C ASN A 651 -37.59 15.30 33.14
N HIS A 652 -37.97 16.10 32.15
CA HIS A 652 -38.64 15.59 30.94
C HIS A 652 -37.73 14.66 30.13
N LEU A 653 -36.44 15.00 29.98
CA LEU A 653 -35.46 14.15 29.29
C LEU A 653 -35.21 12.84 30.05
N ILE A 654 -35.17 12.86 31.40
CA ILE A 654 -35.05 11.66 32.24
C ILE A 654 -36.30 10.77 32.12
N ALA A 655 -37.50 11.37 32.15
CA ALA A 655 -38.75 10.62 31.96
C ALA A 655 -38.80 9.95 30.58
N LYS A 656 -38.41 10.70 29.53
CA LYS A 656 -38.30 10.18 28.17
C LYS A 656 -37.23 9.10 28.04
N GLN A 657 -36.09 9.23 28.73
CA GLN A 657 -35.04 8.22 28.78
C GLN A 657 -35.53 6.92 29.42
N LYS A 658 -36.28 7.00 30.54
CA LYS A 658 -36.89 5.84 31.21
C LYS A 658 -37.93 5.14 30.33
N GLN A 659 -38.75 5.93 29.62
CA GLN A 659 -39.71 5.40 28.66
C GLN A 659 -39.01 4.64 27.52
N LEU A 660 -38.02 5.27 26.87
CA LEU A 660 -37.25 4.63 25.80
C LEU A 660 -36.51 3.38 26.28
N HIS A 661 -36.02 3.37 27.52
CA HIS A 661 -35.40 2.19 28.11
C HIS A 661 -36.39 1.02 28.25
N LYS A 662 -37.61 1.30 28.73
CA LYS A 662 -38.67 0.31 28.83
C LYS A 662 -39.07 -0.22 27.44
N GLU A 663 -39.26 0.68 26.48
CA GLU A 663 -39.59 0.31 25.11
C GLU A 663 -38.49 -0.53 24.44
N LEU A 664 -37.21 -0.20 24.68
CA LEU A 664 -36.07 -0.98 24.19
C LEU A 664 -36.08 -2.42 24.73
N ILE A 665 -36.34 -2.58 26.03
CA ILE A 665 -36.46 -3.90 26.67
C ILE A 665 -37.63 -4.68 26.05
N GLU A 666 -38.81 -4.06 25.90
CA GLU A 666 -40.00 -4.71 25.33
C GLU A 666 -39.78 -5.13 23.87
N THR A 667 -39.22 -4.26 23.02
CA THR A 667 -38.87 -4.62 21.63
C THR A 667 -37.78 -5.69 21.55
N HIS A 668 -36.81 -5.70 22.47
CA HIS A 668 -35.77 -6.73 22.50
C HIS A 668 -36.35 -8.11 22.86
N PHE A 669 -37.25 -8.18 23.85
CA PHE A 669 -37.91 -9.42 24.25
C PHE A 669 -38.89 -9.96 23.19
N GLN A 670 -39.50 -9.10 22.39
CA GLN A 670 -40.51 -9.49 21.42
C GLN A 670 -39.93 -10.01 20.10
N TYR A 671 -38.69 -9.63 19.75
CA TYR A 671 -38.12 -9.89 18.41
C TYR A 671 -36.72 -10.54 18.40
N CYS A 672 -36.04 -10.70 19.54
CA CYS A 672 -34.85 -11.55 19.60
C CYS A 672 -35.26 -13.03 19.74
N LEU A 673 -34.63 -13.88 18.93
CA LEU A 673 -34.75 -15.34 19.02
C LEU A 673 -34.66 -15.78 20.49
N PRO A 674 -35.60 -16.61 20.97
CA PRO A 674 -35.69 -16.96 22.38
C PRO A 674 -34.61 -17.97 22.73
N GLU A 675 -33.37 -17.50 22.89
CA GLU A 675 -32.27 -18.10 23.67
C GLU A 675 -30.97 -17.28 23.48
N LEU A 676 -30.90 -16.11 24.13
CA LEU A 676 -29.67 -15.32 24.28
C LEU A 676 -29.38 -15.06 25.78
N PRO A 677 -29.01 -16.09 26.59
CA PRO A 677 -29.07 -15.94 28.06
C PRO A 677 -27.79 -15.41 28.73
N VAL A 678 -26.70 -15.19 27.98
CA VAL A 678 -25.36 -15.04 28.61
C VAL A 678 -24.81 -13.61 28.60
N SER A 679 -25.12 -12.78 27.59
CA SER A 679 -24.67 -11.37 27.57
C SER A 679 -25.59 -10.44 28.36
N LEU A 680 -26.86 -10.82 28.57
CA LEU A 680 -27.81 -10.05 29.36
C LEU A 680 -27.51 -10.11 30.86
N LYS A 681 -27.04 -11.23 31.41
CA LYS A 681 -26.64 -11.30 32.83
C LYS A 681 -25.46 -10.39 33.14
N THR A 682 -24.52 -10.24 32.21
CA THR A 682 -23.37 -9.33 32.39
C THR A 682 -23.76 -7.87 32.20
N LEU A 683 -24.73 -7.56 31.33
CA LEU A 683 -25.26 -6.21 31.16
C LEU A 683 -26.21 -5.82 32.30
N GLU A 684 -27.04 -6.74 32.79
CA GLU A 684 -27.89 -6.61 33.98
C GLU A 684 -27.02 -6.42 35.22
N ASN A 685 -25.95 -7.21 35.44
CA ASN A 685 -25.08 -7.02 36.59
C ASN A 685 -24.37 -5.65 36.55
N ASN A 686 -23.87 -5.22 35.38
CA ASN A 686 -23.25 -3.90 35.23
C ASN A 686 -24.28 -2.75 35.37
N LEU A 687 -25.53 -2.94 34.92
CA LEU A 687 -26.62 -1.98 35.08
C LEU A 687 -27.16 -1.97 36.52
N HIS A 688 -27.14 -3.10 37.22
CA HIS A 688 -27.53 -3.23 38.61
C HIS A 688 -26.49 -2.59 39.55
N ASP A 689 -25.20 -2.73 39.26
CA ASP A 689 -24.11 -2.07 39.99
C ASP A 689 -24.11 -0.53 39.79
N ILE A 690 -24.45 -0.07 38.58
CA ILE A 690 -24.67 1.35 38.28
C ILE A 690 -25.95 1.86 38.94
N SER A 691 -27.04 1.09 38.91
CA SER A 691 -28.30 1.44 39.57
C SER A 691 -28.17 1.46 41.09
N ALA A 692 -27.41 0.53 41.70
CA ALA A 692 -27.15 0.48 43.14
C ALA A 692 -26.24 1.64 43.58
N SER A 693 -25.27 2.02 42.75
CA SER A 693 -24.45 3.23 42.98
C SER A 693 -25.27 4.52 42.85
N MET A 694 -26.21 4.60 41.91
CA MET A 694 -27.09 5.77 41.77
C MET A 694 -28.17 5.83 42.85
N GLN A 695 -28.62 4.68 43.36
CA GLN A 695 -29.54 4.60 44.49
C GLN A 695 -28.85 5.02 45.79
N SER A 696 -27.61 4.55 46.05
CA SER A 696 -26.86 4.98 47.24
C SER A 696 -26.49 6.48 47.18
N PHE A 697 -26.24 7.01 45.98
CA PHE A 697 -26.06 8.44 45.75
C PHE A 697 -27.36 9.24 45.97
N SER A 698 -28.51 8.68 45.57
CA SER A 698 -29.85 9.24 45.81
C SER A 698 -30.22 9.20 47.31
N ASP A 699 -29.87 8.14 48.02
CA ASP A 699 -30.13 7.97 49.46
C ASP A 699 -29.23 8.89 50.29
N LEU A 700 -27.97 9.08 49.85
CA LEU A 700 -27.04 10.06 50.43
C LEU A 700 -27.58 11.49 50.24
N LEU A 701 -28.11 11.81 49.05
CA LEU A 701 -28.74 13.11 48.76
C LEU A 701 -30.04 13.33 49.55
N GLY A 702 -30.86 12.29 49.74
CA GLY A 702 -32.05 12.33 50.58
C GLY A 702 -31.75 12.49 52.07
N SER A 703 -30.63 11.95 52.55
CA SER A 703 -30.16 12.14 53.93
C SER A 703 -29.59 13.54 54.20
N LEU A 704 -29.11 14.22 53.14
CA LEU A 704 -28.55 15.57 53.21
C LEU A 704 -29.62 16.68 53.13
N PHE A 705 -30.84 16.35 52.68
CA PHE A 705 -31.95 17.28 52.59
C PHE A 705 -33.27 16.58 53.00
N PRO A 706 -33.60 16.51 54.30
CA PRO A 706 -34.90 16.02 54.73
C PRO A 706 -35.99 16.99 54.25
N GLU A 707 -36.91 16.49 53.42
CA GLU A 707 -38.10 17.23 52.98
C GLU A 707 -38.90 17.74 54.19
N GLN A 708 -39.09 19.06 54.27
CA GLN A 708 -40.24 19.63 54.97
C GLN A 708 -41.29 20.02 53.93
N MET A 709 -42.32 19.19 53.80
CA MET A 709 -43.62 19.59 53.26
C MET A 709 -44.66 19.36 54.37
N GLU A 710 -45.01 20.43 55.07
CA GLU A 710 -46.38 20.63 55.55
C GLU A 710 -46.69 22.12 55.39
N VAL A 711 -47.61 22.41 54.47
CA VAL A 711 -48.21 23.73 54.29
C VAL A 711 -49.47 23.75 55.13
N THR A 712 -49.49 24.57 56.18
CA THR A 712 -50.71 25.24 56.66
C THR A 712 -50.39 26.69 57.02
N GLU A 713 -51.04 27.57 56.26
CA GLU A 713 -51.53 28.93 56.53
C GLU A 713 -50.72 29.97 57.34
N ASN A 714 -50.64 31.15 56.70
CA ASN A 714 -50.62 32.53 57.22
C ASN A 714 -49.30 33.26 57.47
N GLU A 715 -49.15 34.31 56.65
CA GLU A 715 -48.77 35.71 56.92
C GLU A 715 -47.54 36.11 57.75
N GLU A 716 -46.84 37.11 57.17
CA GLU A 716 -46.01 38.19 57.75
C GLU A 716 -44.50 38.01 58.00
N ASP A 717 -43.76 38.78 57.19
CA ASP A 717 -42.67 39.72 57.48
C ASP A 717 -41.24 39.30 57.92
N GLU A 718 -40.32 39.74 57.05
CA GLU A 718 -39.05 40.45 57.25
C GLU A 718 -37.93 39.95 58.20
N LYS A 719 -36.73 39.91 57.58
CA LYS A 719 -35.39 40.27 58.09
C LYS A 719 -34.69 39.30 59.06
N SER A 720 -33.65 38.64 58.55
CA SER A 720 -32.26 39.09 58.79
C SER A 720 -31.26 38.19 58.05
N SER A 721 -30.47 38.83 57.21
CA SER A 721 -29.39 38.28 56.39
C SER A 721 -28.04 38.41 57.11
N GLU A 722 -27.03 37.75 56.52
CA GLU A 722 -25.59 38.09 56.56
C GLU A 722 -24.64 37.31 57.49
N GLN A 723 -25.02 36.17 58.08
CA GLN A 723 -24.02 35.25 58.67
C GLN A 723 -24.00 33.82 58.13
N ALA A 724 -24.94 33.43 57.25
CA ALA A 724 -24.94 32.10 56.61
C ALA A 724 -24.03 31.99 55.38
N SER A 725 -23.74 33.11 54.69
CA SER A 725 -23.12 33.07 53.35
C SER A 725 -21.62 32.74 53.33
N GLN A 726 -20.87 32.94 54.42
CA GLN A 726 -19.43 32.60 54.43
C GLN A 726 -19.15 31.17 54.92
N VAL A 727 -20.05 30.57 55.72
CA VAL A 727 -19.91 29.19 56.20
C VAL A 727 -20.40 28.17 55.15
N GLU A 728 -21.35 28.57 54.29
CA GLU A 728 -21.82 27.73 53.17
C GLU A 728 -20.83 27.68 52.00
N ASP A 729 -20.11 28.77 51.71
CA ASP A 729 -19.11 28.78 50.64
C ASP A 729 -17.84 27.99 51.00
N GLU A 730 -17.36 28.01 52.24
CA GLU A 730 -16.24 27.15 52.67
C GLU A 730 -16.64 25.67 52.72
N LYS A 731 -17.86 25.34 53.17
CA LYS A 731 -18.38 23.96 53.10
C LYS A 731 -18.60 23.50 51.66
N ALA A 732 -19.09 24.34 50.77
CA ALA A 732 -19.28 23.98 49.36
C ALA A 732 -17.93 23.75 48.64
N VAL A 733 -16.90 24.55 48.95
CA VAL A 733 -15.54 24.39 48.40
C VAL A 733 -14.82 23.16 48.96
N GLU A 734 -14.96 22.86 50.25
CA GLU A 734 -14.43 21.63 50.86
C GLU A 734 -15.16 20.38 50.33
N THR A 735 -16.46 20.48 50.08
CA THR A 735 -17.28 19.42 49.48
C THR A 735 -16.91 19.18 48.00
N LEU A 736 -16.61 20.23 47.23
CA LEU A 736 -16.12 20.14 45.86
C LEU A 736 -14.70 19.55 45.78
N LYS A 737 -13.81 19.88 46.73
CA LYS A 737 -12.47 19.25 46.85
C LYS A 737 -12.57 17.76 47.16
N ASN A 738 -13.47 17.36 48.04
CA ASN A 738 -13.71 15.95 48.39
C ASN A 738 -14.36 15.16 47.22
N LEU A 739 -15.24 15.80 46.45
CA LEU A 739 -15.83 15.23 45.23
C LEU A 739 -14.79 15.00 44.12
N ILE A 740 -13.85 15.94 43.94
CA ILE A 740 -12.75 15.83 42.96
C ILE A 740 -11.73 14.77 43.41
N GLN A 741 -11.37 14.69 44.70
CA GLN A 741 -10.53 13.61 45.24
C GLN A 741 -11.17 12.22 45.11
N SER A 742 -12.49 12.11 45.27
CA SER A 742 -13.24 10.85 45.07
C SER A 742 -13.23 10.40 43.60
N LEU A 743 -13.41 11.35 42.66
CA LEU A 743 -13.33 11.07 41.22
C LEU A 743 -11.92 10.68 40.75
N ASP A 744 -10.87 11.28 41.32
CA ASP A 744 -9.48 10.91 41.02
C ASP A 744 -9.09 9.54 41.60
N SER A 745 -9.64 9.15 42.75
CA SER A 745 -9.46 7.81 43.32
C SER A 745 -10.14 6.70 42.50
N PHE A 746 -11.17 7.03 41.72
CA PHE A 746 -11.84 6.12 40.79
C PHE A 746 -10.98 5.82 39.52
N ASN A 747 -10.05 6.71 39.17
CA ASN A 747 -9.10 6.51 38.06
C ASN A 747 -7.90 5.61 38.44
N ILE A 748 -7.70 5.31 39.74
CA ILE A 748 -6.57 4.53 40.24
C ILE A 748 -6.86 3.02 40.25
N PHE A 749 -8.12 2.58 40.13
CA PHE A 749 -8.48 1.16 40.10
C PHE A 749 -8.18 0.42 38.78
N SER A 750 -7.61 1.10 37.75
CA SER A 750 -7.16 0.45 36.50
C SER A 750 -5.67 0.07 36.45
N LYS A 751 -4.92 0.25 37.55
CA LYS A 751 -3.56 -0.32 37.69
C LYS A 751 -3.55 -1.51 38.63
N GLN A 752 -4.17 -2.61 38.23
CA GLN A 752 -3.79 -3.94 38.68
C GLN A 752 -3.23 -4.71 37.50
N GLN A 753 -1.90 -4.82 37.44
CA GLN A 753 -1.22 -5.81 36.63
C GLN A 753 -1.62 -7.22 37.10
N PRO A 754 -1.74 -8.21 36.21
CA PRO A 754 -1.83 -9.59 36.64
C PRO A 754 -0.51 -9.98 37.33
N LYS A 755 -0.60 -10.38 38.60
CA LYS A 755 0.49 -11.08 39.31
C LYS A 755 0.83 -12.34 38.52
N LYS A 756 2.10 -12.48 38.14
CA LYS A 756 2.69 -13.76 37.77
C LYS A 756 2.49 -14.73 38.94
N SER A 757 1.87 -15.87 38.67
CA SER A 757 1.94 -17.03 39.57
C SER A 757 3.33 -17.65 39.39
N ASP A 758 4.17 -17.46 40.41
CA ASP A 758 5.34 -18.30 40.63
C ASP A 758 4.84 -19.68 41.07
N ASP A 759 4.80 -20.61 40.14
CA ASP A 759 4.84 -22.05 40.42
C ASP A 759 5.68 -22.70 39.32
N GLU A 760 6.99 -22.70 39.52
CA GLU A 760 7.93 -23.57 38.82
C GLU A 760 7.72 -25.02 39.27
N PRO A 761 7.46 -25.98 38.36
CA PRO A 761 7.81 -27.36 38.62
C PRO A 761 9.28 -27.57 38.25
N LYS A 762 10.07 -27.92 39.28
CA LYS A 762 11.46 -28.39 39.16
C LYS A 762 11.59 -29.50 38.10
N PRO A 763 12.64 -29.49 37.26
CA PRO A 763 12.90 -30.59 36.33
C PRO A 763 13.45 -31.81 37.10
N GLY A 764 12.61 -32.85 37.19
CA GLY A 764 13.02 -34.17 37.65
C GLY A 764 13.82 -34.89 36.57
N PHE A 765 15.06 -35.23 36.91
CA PHE A 765 15.86 -36.24 36.24
C PHE A 765 15.11 -37.58 36.24
N TYR A 766 14.92 -38.21 35.07
CA TYR A 766 14.95 -39.66 34.98
C TYR A 766 15.70 -40.11 33.72
N LYS A 767 16.76 -40.87 33.99
CA LYS A 767 17.44 -41.77 33.07
C LYS A 767 16.48 -42.89 32.69
N SER A 768 16.46 -43.26 31.42
CA SER A 768 16.39 -44.66 30.99
C SER A 768 17.00 -44.79 29.60
N ALA A 769 18.11 -45.51 29.54
CA ALA A 769 18.61 -46.16 28.32
C ALA A 769 18.09 -47.63 28.33
N PRO A 770 18.53 -48.49 27.40
CA PRO A 770 17.81 -48.90 26.19
C PRO A 770 17.24 -50.33 26.29
N GLN A 771 16.27 -50.66 25.43
CA GLN A 771 16.19 -51.89 24.63
C GLN A 771 15.02 -51.82 23.65
#